data_AF-A0A7K0R2L3-F1
#
_entry.id   AF-A0A7K0R2L3-F1
#
_cell.length_a   1.000
_cell.length_b   1.000
_cell.length_c   1.000
_cell.angle_alpha   90.00
_cell.angle_beta   90.00
_cell.angle_gamma   90.00
#
_symmetry.space_group_name_H-M   'P 1'
#
loop_
_entity.id
_entity.type
_entity.pdbx_description
1 polymer ?
#
loop_
_entity_poly.entity_id
_entity_poly.type
_entity_poly.pdbx_seq_one_letter_code
_entity_poly.pdbx_strand_id
1 'polypeptide(L)'
;MTLAPSLRKAAASFMLVFLGLSSMYALVATPVHATGGANTTYVSGVGDDVNACTSIDPCKTFAGAISKTAAGGTIIAQDSGGFGTVTVTKSITIDGSAVESGIQVSTGGFGVTVNAGPTDRVVLRGLDFYPSQVSGSCSSTPGTYQMASAVRVLQAGSVVIEDSRISFAQTAGILISPTSGTSDVTVNNVEIRNGCGDGVQATPAAGATASLKLSNTTISGFVTGVRAADGANVTLSRATLFGNGQALATSGTGSIDSSQTNNHFVSNGSLVESNLSGSGGSASRTWVSAFGDDANPCSRTAPCRTFAGAYPKTLTGGEINALDTGNFRSLTIRKSITIDASPVGGQVQPTGSSPFTSLITVDVPATSDVILRGLNISSNLTGGACSYQATTGLQITSARTVRIENSNIGGVSGNAINITPTSSPTKVLIKNSTISNACGTAIAVAPTAGQYLPVLIQDSTIDSACPSVTAWAGADVSLLRTTFTNNCVATQELGGTITFLNDDPTNDARPTSQFTYRLPDGRECGSISPQTVINGTSVQLPGADADCRTPGSVITGWQIPAQSWAFGPSGVVNVVDSQVFTAVLREPVVQIKLDANVAAADACLVSGQSLPLAQRTSQMFLQRSGMSVSGRADQPALSTTPAPVLAVCAPAGYRLAGWNTRGDGTGTPAALGSVLTPVVGSNENTVRMFAQWVRTS
;
A
#
# COMPACT_ATOMS: atom_id res chain seq x y z
N MET A 1 55.09 -81.28 -26.58
CA MET A 1 53.92 -81.89 -27.25
C MET A 1 53.43 -80.88 -28.28
N THR A 2 53.93 -80.92 -29.53
CA THR A 2 53.32 -81.65 -30.69
C THR A 2 51.87 -81.19 -30.93
N LEU A 3 51.45 -80.58 -32.03
CA LEU A 3 51.95 -80.44 -33.41
C LEU A 3 51.35 -79.15 -34.03
N ALA A 4 52.07 -78.60 -35.02
CA ALA A 4 51.71 -77.46 -35.86
C ALA A 4 50.88 -77.92 -37.12
N PRO A 5 50.88 -77.21 -38.27
CA PRO A 5 50.15 -75.97 -38.65
C PRO A 5 49.45 -76.12 -40.02
N SER A 6 48.94 -75.03 -40.63
CA SER A 6 49.09 -74.62 -42.06
C SER A 6 47.89 -73.77 -42.55
N LEU A 7 48.06 -72.49 -42.96
CA LEU A 7 48.53 -71.98 -44.27
C LEU A 7 47.53 -72.34 -45.41
N ARG A 8 47.12 -71.53 -46.38
CA ARG A 8 47.41 -70.16 -46.88
C ARG A 8 46.58 -69.97 -48.18
N LYS A 9 46.43 -68.71 -48.62
CA LYS A 9 46.30 -68.24 -50.05
C LYS A 9 44.98 -68.59 -50.78
N ALA A 10 44.50 -67.89 -51.81
CA ALA A 10 44.70 -66.58 -52.47
C ALA A 10 43.57 -66.53 -53.56
N ALA A 11 42.79 -65.46 -53.66
CA ALA A 11 42.82 -64.42 -54.72
C ALA A 11 42.57 -64.84 -56.19
N ALA A 12 41.82 -63.95 -56.88
CA ALA A 12 41.57 -63.74 -58.33
C ALA A 12 40.42 -64.57 -58.97
N SER A 13 39.28 -63.97 -59.37
CA SER A 13 38.98 -62.95 -60.41
C SER A 13 38.58 -63.60 -61.74
N PHE A 14 37.33 -63.45 -62.16
CA PHE A 14 36.93 -63.55 -63.57
C PHE A 14 35.70 -62.70 -63.86
N MET A 15 35.86 -61.84 -64.88
CA MET A 15 34.92 -60.87 -65.42
C MET A 15 34.17 -61.51 -66.58
N LEU A 16 32.84 -61.36 -66.65
CA LEU A 16 32.10 -61.48 -67.93
C LEU A 16 30.81 -60.66 -67.91
N VAL A 17 30.70 -59.82 -68.93
CA VAL A 17 29.63 -58.88 -69.27
C VAL A 17 28.62 -59.59 -70.18
N PHE A 18 27.31 -59.41 -69.97
CA PHE A 18 26.33 -58.96 -70.99
C PHE A 18 24.86 -58.94 -70.50
N LEU A 19 24.26 -57.74 -70.56
CA LEU A 19 22.88 -57.33 -70.92
C LEU A 19 21.62 -58.04 -70.34
N GLY A 20 20.73 -57.23 -69.74
CA GLY A 20 19.29 -57.27 -70.10
C GLY A 20 18.24 -57.26 -68.99
N LEU A 21 17.76 -56.05 -68.65
CA LEU A 21 16.39 -55.68 -68.20
C LEU A 21 15.76 -56.19 -66.88
N SER A 22 15.42 -55.19 -66.05
CA SER A 22 14.13 -54.99 -65.36
C SER A 22 14.04 -55.20 -63.84
N SER A 23 13.97 -54.05 -63.16
CA SER A 23 13.01 -53.70 -62.10
C SER A 23 13.19 -54.22 -60.66
N MET A 24 12.95 -53.27 -59.74
CA MET A 24 12.87 -53.37 -58.27
C MET A 24 14.19 -53.51 -57.50
N TYR A 25 14.90 -52.38 -57.37
CA TYR A 25 15.70 -52.10 -56.18
C TYR A 25 14.74 -51.86 -55.00
N ALA A 26 14.63 -52.84 -54.10
CA ALA A 26 14.00 -52.65 -52.80
C ALA A 26 14.87 -51.71 -51.97
N LEU A 27 14.50 -50.44 -51.96
CA LEU A 27 15.03 -49.44 -51.03
C LEU A 27 14.54 -49.83 -49.63
N VAL A 28 15.40 -50.51 -48.87
CA VAL A 28 15.16 -50.75 -47.44
C VAL A 28 15.34 -49.40 -46.74
N ALA A 29 14.27 -48.60 -46.73
CA ALA A 29 14.14 -47.46 -45.85
C ALA A 29 14.07 -48.00 -44.43
N THR A 30 15.18 -47.95 -43.70
CA THR A 30 15.12 -48.03 -42.25
C THR A 30 14.22 -46.87 -41.79
N PRO A 31 13.27 -47.09 -40.86
CA PRO A 31 12.61 -45.97 -40.22
C PRO A 31 13.69 -45.17 -39.51
N VAL A 32 14.04 -44.01 -40.07
CA VAL A 32 14.59 -42.91 -39.29
C VAL A 32 13.48 -42.58 -38.31
N HIS A 33 13.55 -43.16 -37.11
CA HIS A 33 12.90 -42.58 -35.96
C HIS A 33 13.55 -41.23 -35.75
N ALA A 34 13.00 -40.19 -36.38
CA ALA A 34 13.11 -38.86 -35.84
C ALA A 34 12.47 -38.97 -34.45
N THR A 35 13.29 -39.10 -33.41
CA THR A 35 12.87 -38.86 -32.03
C THR A 35 12.55 -37.37 -31.94
N GLY A 36 11.42 -36.97 -32.51
CA GLY A 36 10.88 -35.64 -32.32
C GLY A 36 10.59 -35.51 -30.83
N GLY A 37 11.27 -34.59 -30.16
CA GLY A 37 10.96 -34.25 -28.78
C GLY A 37 9.47 -33.91 -28.64
N ALA A 38 8.95 -33.96 -27.43
CA ALA A 38 7.56 -33.56 -27.19
C ALA A 38 7.38 -32.06 -27.54
N ASN A 39 6.22 -31.70 -28.07
CA ASN A 39 5.89 -30.29 -28.32
C ASN A 39 5.71 -29.50 -27.01
N THR A 40 5.34 -30.20 -25.93
CA THR A 40 5.22 -29.65 -24.59
C THR A 40 5.91 -30.59 -23.61
N THR A 41 6.77 -30.04 -22.76
CA THR A 41 7.38 -30.75 -21.64
C THR A 41 7.18 -29.96 -20.34
N TYR A 42 7.36 -30.63 -19.21
CA TYR A 42 7.11 -30.07 -17.89
C TYR A 42 8.34 -30.18 -16.98
N VAL A 43 8.53 -29.18 -16.14
CA VAL A 43 9.50 -29.21 -15.03
C VAL A 43 8.80 -29.05 -13.67
N SER A 44 9.35 -29.69 -12.65
CA SER A 44 8.86 -29.65 -11.26
C SER A 44 10.02 -29.66 -10.27
N GLY A 45 9.88 -28.94 -9.15
CA GLY A 45 10.85 -28.89 -8.06
C GLY A 45 11.07 -30.24 -7.37
N VAL A 46 10.17 -31.21 -7.58
CA VAL A 46 10.30 -32.61 -7.13
C VAL A 46 10.49 -33.60 -8.29
N GLY A 47 10.71 -33.11 -9.51
CA GLY A 47 10.92 -33.93 -10.71
C GLY A 47 12.29 -34.62 -10.77
N ASP A 48 12.51 -35.38 -11.84
CA ASP A 48 13.76 -36.07 -12.16
C ASP A 48 14.06 -35.94 -13.67
N ASP A 49 15.28 -35.54 -14.03
CA ASP A 49 15.69 -35.37 -15.43
C ASP A 49 15.78 -36.68 -16.22
N VAL A 50 15.71 -37.84 -15.55
CA VAL A 50 15.53 -39.14 -16.20
C VAL A 50 14.13 -39.28 -16.82
N ASN A 51 13.11 -38.63 -16.23
CA ASN A 51 11.71 -38.76 -16.62
C ASN A 51 11.43 -38.32 -18.06
N ALA A 52 10.31 -38.77 -18.64
CA ALA A 52 9.92 -38.35 -20.00
C ALA A 52 9.54 -36.86 -20.13
N CYS A 53 9.56 -36.10 -19.03
CA CYS A 53 9.11 -34.71 -18.90
C CYS A 53 7.63 -34.51 -19.28
N THR A 54 6.77 -35.48 -18.98
CA THR A 54 5.31 -35.35 -19.15
C THR A 54 4.71 -34.61 -17.95
N SER A 55 3.42 -34.28 -17.98
CA SER A 55 2.74 -33.61 -16.86
C SER A 55 2.60 -34.45 -15.59
N ILE A 56 2.80 -35.77 -15.68
CA ILE A 56 2.79 -36.69 -14.54
C ILE A 56 4.20 -37.19 -14.17
N ASP A 57 5.14 -37.16 -15.12
CA ASP A 57 6.56 -37.46 -14.91
C ASP A 57 7.41 -36.26 -15.37
N PRO A 58 7.36 -35.13 -14.65
CA PRO A 58 8.08 -33.91 -15.03
C PRO A 58 9.60 -34.06 -14.81
N CYS A 59 10.35 -33.31 -15.59
CA CYS A 59 11.80 -33.19 -15.42
C CYS A 59 12.16 -32.27 -14.25
N LYS A 60 13.39 -32.38 -13.73
CA LYS A 60 13.84 -31.56 -12.61
C LYS A 60 14.36 -30.19 -13.06
N THR A 61 15.00 -30.13 -14.22
CA THR A 61 15.71 -28.94 -14.70
C THR A 61 15.27 -28.56 -16.10
N PHE A 62 15.47 -27.28 -16.44
CA PHE A 62 15.28 -26.82 -17.83
C PHE A 62 16.26 -27.48 -18.79
N ALA A 63 17.48 -27.80 -18.35
CA ALA A 63 18.47 -28.53 -19.14
C ALA A 63 18.01 -29.96 -19.47
N GLY A 64 17.38 -30.67 -18.51
CA GLY A 64 16.76 -31.96 -18.75
C GLY A 64 15.61 -31.86 -19.75
N ALA A 65 14.68 -30.92 -19.53
CA ALA A 65 13.50 -30.74 -20.37
C ALA A 65 13.82 -30.30 -21.81
N ILE A 66 14.77 -29.38 -22.03
CA ILE A 66 15.08 -28.89 -23.38
C ILE A 66 15.66 -29.98 -24.28
N SER A 67 16.35 -30.98 -23.71
CA SER A 67 16.86 -32.13 -24.47
C SER A 67 15.73 -33.00 -25.03
N LYS A 68 14.57 -33.01 -24.37
CA LYS A 68 13.39 -33.82 -24.69
C LYS A 68 12.27 -33.04 -25.39
N THR A 69 12.46 -31.73 -25.60
CA THR A 69 11.48 -30.86 -26.25
C THR A 69 11.84 -30.65 -27.72
N ALA A 70 10.85 -30.70 -28.63
CA ALA A 70 11.05 -30.39 -30.05
C ALA A 70 11.47 -28.92 -30.25
N ALA A 71 12.14 -28.63 -31.37
CA ALA A 71 12.36 -27.25 -31.80
C ALA A 71 11.01 -26.56 -32.04
N GLY A 72 10.85 -25.34 -31.53
CA GLY A 72 9.57 -24.61 -31.50
C GLY A 72 8.61 -25.06 -30.39
N GLY A 73 8.96 -26.07 -29.59
CA GLY A 73 8.15 -26.55 -28.47
C GLY A 73 8.20 -25.63 -27.24
N THR A 74 7.45 -26.01 -26.20
CA THR A 74 7.30 -25.26 -24.95
C THR A 74 7.67 -26.11 -23.73
N ILE A 75 8.39 -25.53 -22.78
CA ILE A 75 8.68 -26.10 -21.47
C ILE A 75 7.88 -25.33 -20.42
N ILE A 76 7.08 -26.00 -19.59
CA ILE A 76 6.21 -25.38 -18.59
C ILE A 76 6.68 -25.76 -17.18
N ALA A 77 6.83 -24.78 -16.29
CA ALA A 77 7.00 -25.06 -14.86
C ALA A 77 5.64 -25.38 -14.21
N GLN A 78 5.51 -26.58 -13.64
CA GLN A 78 4.25 -27.07 -13.08
C GLN A 78 4.06 -26.69 -11.60
N ASP A 79 5.14 -26.53 -10.86
CA ASP A 79 5.14 -26.09 -9.46
C ASP A 79 6.33 -25.16 -9.19
N SER A 80 6.31 -24.42 -8.08
CA SER A 80 7.41 -23.52 -7.74
C SER A 80 8.68 -24.29 -7.42
N GLY A 81 9.81 -23.89 -8.02
CA GLY A 81 11.08 -24.60 -7.88
C GLY A 81 12.29 -23.82 -8.38
N GLY A 82 13.47 -24.41 -8.17
CA GLY A 82 14.72 -23.97 -8.78
C GLY A 82 15.10 -24.93 -9.92
N PHE A 83 15.01 -24.48 -11.17
CA PHE A 83 15.11 -25.33 -12.36
C PHE A 83 16.47 -25.31 -13.05
N GLY A 84 17.44 -24.60 -12.46
CA GLY A 84 18.81 -24.54 -12.94
C GLY A 84 18.99 -23.72 -14.22
N THR A 85 20.25 -23.57 -14.63
CA THR A 85 20.64 -22.82 -15.82
C THR A 85 20.43 -23.65 -17.10
N VAL A 86 20.32 -22.99 -18.24
CA VAL A 86 20.09 -23.67 -19.53
C VAL A 86 20.73 -22.95 -20.71
N THR A 87 21.28 -23.72 -21.65
CA THR A 87 21.72 -23.22 -22.96
C THR A 87 20.67 -23.56 -24.00
N VAL A 88 20.16 -22.54 -24.68
CA VAL A 88 19.14 -22.64 -25.73
C VAL A 88 19.83 -22.62 -27.09
N THR A 89 19.74 -23.72 -27.84
CA THR A 89 20.37 -23.88 -29.17
C THR A 89 19.37 -24.08 -30.31
N LYS A 90 18.08 -23.87 -30.04
CA LYS A 90 16.96 -24.05 -30.98
C LYS A 90 15.82 -23.12 -30.59
N SER A 91 14.87 -22.90 -31.51
CA SER A 91 13.61 -22.24 -31.17
C SER A 91 12.94 -22.96 -29.98
N ILE A 92 12.52 -22.21 -28.96
CA ILE A 92 11.90 -22.76 -27.74
C ILE A 92 11.14 -21.67 -26.98
N THR A 93 10.08 -22.06 -26.26
CA THR A 93 9.47 -21.26 -25.20
C THR A 93 9.77 -21.90 -23.85
N ILE A 94 10.26 -21.13 -22.88
CA ILE A 94 10.34 -21.52 -21.47
C ILE A 94 9.35 -20.66 -20.69
N ASP A 95 8.31 -21.31 -20.15
CA ASP A 95 7.17 -20.67 -19.48
C ASP A 95 7.11 -21.01 -17.99
N GLY A 96 7.49 -20.03 -17.17
CA GLY A 96 7.36 -20.05 -15.73
C GLY A 96 6.16 -19.25 -15.19
N SER A 97 5.28 -18.72 -16.05
CA SER A 97 4.29 -17.70 -15.65
C SER A 97 3.25 -18.15 -14.61
N ALA A 98 3.00 -19.44 -14.47
CA ALA A 98 2.00 -19.98 -13.56
C ALA A 98 2.50 -20.12 -12.10
N VAL A 99 3.82 -20.16 -11.89
CA VAL A 99 4.45 -20.54 -10.61
C VAL A 99 5.73 -19.75 -10.38
N GLU A 100 6.35 -19.89 -9.22
CA GLU A 100 7.65 -19.27 -9.02
C GLU A 100 8.75 -20.13 -9.64
N SER A 101 9.23 -19.69 -10.81
CA SER A 101 10.19 -20.43 -11.62
C SER A 101 11.61 -19.86 -11.49
N GLY A 102 12.32 -20.32 -10.47
CA GLY A 102 13.65 -19.83 -10.11
C GLY A 102 14.78 -20.41 -10.95
N ILE A 103 15.72 -19.57 -11.35
CA ILE A 103 16.99 -19.93 -11.99
C ILE A 103 18.12 -19.40 -11.11
N GLN A 104 18.65 -20.29 -10.26
CA GLN A 104 19.80 -20.02 -9.42
C GLN A 104 21.10 -20.15 -10.22
N VAL A 105 21.91 -19.11 -10.23
CA VAL A 105 23.16 -19.07 -11.02
C VAL A 105 24.39 -19.16 -10.12
N SER A 106 25.26 -20.13 -10.39
CA SER A 106 26.54 -20.31 -9.70
C SER A 106 27.62 -19.34 -10.19
N THR A 107 28.74 -19.27 -9.47
CA THR A 107 29.84 -18.31 -9.68
C THR A 107 30.31 -18.22 -11.14
N GLY A 108 30.31 -17.00 -11.68
CA GLY A 108 30.75 -16.68 -13.04
C GLY A 108 29.79 -17.16 -14.14
N GLY A 109 28.63 -17.71 -13.79
CA GLY A 109 27.71 -18.33 -14.71
C GLY A 109 26.68 -17.38 -15.34
N PHE A 110 25.95 -17.92 -16.32
CA PHE A 110 24.78 -17.30 -16.93
C PHE A 110 23.53 -18.12 -16.62
N GLY A 111 22.39 -17.47 -16.39
CA GLY A 111 21.11 -18.16 -16.18
C GLY A 111 20.63 -18.87 -17.44
N VAL A 112 20.33 -18.11 -18.48
CA VAL A 112 20.02 -18.61 -19.83
C VAL A 112 21.05 -18.09 -20.82
N THR A 113 21.71 -19.00 -21.53
CA THR A 113 22.54 -18.66 -22.70
C THR A 113 21.77 -18.97 -23.97
N VAL A 114 21.48 -17.95 -24.77
CA VAL A 114 20.79 -18.08 -26.06
C VAL A 114 21.82 -18.11 -27.18
N ASN A 115 22.02 -19.29 -27.77
CA ASN A 115 22.90 -19.55 -28.91
C ASN A 115 22.13 -20.38 -29.96
N ALA A 116 20.96 -19.87 -30.33
CA ALA A 116 20.06 -20.50 -31.29
C ALA A 116 20.41 -20.06 -32.72
N GLY A 117 19.83 -20.73 -33.72
CA GLY A 117 20.03 -20.38 -35.13
C GLY A 117 19.60 -18.93 -35.43
N PRO A 118 20.12 -18.32 -36.51
CA PRO A 118 19.83 -16.93 -36.87
C PRO A 118 18.37 -16.67 -37.25
N THR A 119 17.57 -17.71 -37.46
CA THR A 119 16.12 -17.62 -37.73
C THR A 119 15.27 -18.09 -36.55
N ASP A 120 15.90 -18.56 -35.47
CA ASP A 120 15.17 -19.13 -34.34
C ASP A 120 14.53 -18.05 -33.48
N ARG A 121 13.40 -18.41 -32.87
CA ARG A 121 12.68 -17.58 -31.90
C ARG A 121 12.74 -18.23 -30.52
N VAL A 122 13.22 -17.46 -29.54
CA VAL A 122 13.32 -17.87 -28.15
C VAL A 122 12.41 -16.99 -27.30
N VAL A 123 11.58 -17.60 -26.45
CA VAL A 123 10.74 -16.89 -25.48
C VAL A 123 11.08 -17.36 -24.08
N LEU A 124 11.38 -16.40 -23.20
CA LEU A 124 11.64 -16.60 -21.79
C LEU A 124 10.59 -15.78 -21.03
N ARG A 125 9.69 -16.45 -20.31
CA ARG A 125 8.60 -15.76 -19.61
C ARG A 125 8.37 -16.26 -18.19
N GLY A 126 8.06 -15.35 -17.27
CA GLY A 126 7.75 -15.73 -15.89
C GLY A 126 8.94 -16.30 -15.10
N LEU A 127 10.17 -15.90 -15.43
CA LEU A 127 11.38 -16.48 -14.81
C LEU A 127 11.96 -15.53 -13.76
N ASP A 128 12.42 -16.09 -12.63
CA ASP A 128 13.14 -15.34 -11.58
C ASP A 128 14.61 -15.76 -11.54
N PHE A 129 15.51 -14.81 -11.82
CA PHE A 129 16.95 -15.03 -11.87
C PHE A 129 17.64 -14.42 -10.66
N TYR A 130 18.40 -15.25 -9.94
CA TYR A 130 19.14 -14.84 -8.75
C TYR A 130 20.44 -15.65 -8.62
N PRO A 131 21.51 -15.07 -8.02
CA PRO A 131 22.75 -15.80 -7.79
C PRO A 131 22.61 -16.79 -6.63
N SER A 132 23.47 -17.82 -6.58
CA SER A 132 23.52 -18.72 -5.42
C SER A 132 24.06 -18.05 -4.15
N GLN A 133 24.81 -16.97 -4.29
CA GLN A 133 25.31 -16.16 -3.19
C GLN A 133 25.49 -14.71 -3.64
N VAL A 134 25.21 -13.81 -2.71
CA VAL A 134 25.56 -12.40 -2.77
C VAL A 134 26.58 -12.15 -1.66
N SER A 135 27.81 -11.78 -1.99
CA SER A 135 28.87 -11.52 -1.03
C SER A 135 29.69 -10.30 -1.42
N GLY A 136 29.96 -9.38 -0.50
CA GLY A 136 30.73 -8.16 -0.82
C GLY A 136 29.85 -7.04 -1.40
N SER A 137 30.42 -5.83 -1.50
CA SER A 137 29.84 -4.77 -2.33
C SER A 137 30.27 -4.90 -3.78
N CYS A 138 29.50 -4.27 -4.66
CA CYS A 138 29.83 -4.20 -6.07
C CYS A 138 31.30 -3.88 -6.32
N SER A 139 31.95 -4.81 -7.03
CA SER A 139 33.34 -4.71 -7.46
C SER A 139 33.39 -5.24 -8.87
N SER A 140 34.32 -4.79 -9.70
CA SER A 140 34.54 -5.37 -11.03
C SER A 140 35.19 -6.76 -10.97
N THR A 141 35.52 -7.25 -9.78
CA THR A 141 36.15 -8.57 -9.56
C THR A 141 35.08 -9.67 -9.58
N PRO A 142 35.22 -10.69 -10.44
CA PRO A 142 34.31 -11.85 -10.43
C PRO A 142 34.26 -12.52 -9.05
N GLY A 143 33.05 -12.83 -8.57
CA GLY A 143 32.84 -13.58 -7.33
C GLY A 143 32.07 -12.85 -6.24
N THR A 144 31.89 -11.52 -6.35
CA THR A 144 31.05 -10.74 -5.43
C THR A 144 29.59 -11.14 -5.57
N TYR A 145 29.01 -10.95 -6.77
CA TYR A 145 27.76 -11.59 -7.16
C TYR A 145 28.10 -12.76 -8.05
N GLN A 146 27.58 -13.94 -7.71
CA GLN A 146 27.95 -15.17 -8.42
C GLN A 146 27.40 -15.22 -9.84
N MET A 147 26.29 -14.54 -10.13
CA MET A 147 25.70 -14.46 -11.47
C MET A 147 26.40 -13.40 -12.31
N ALA A 148 27.02 -13.78 -13.44
CA ALA A 148 27.56 -12.81 -14.40
C ALA A 148 26.42 -12.02 -15.07
N SER A 149 25.50 -12.74 -15.70
CA SER A 149 24.25 -12.20 -16.25
C SER A 149 23.12 -13.22 -16.17
N ALA A 150 21.89 -12.74 -16.02
CA ALA A 150 20.73 -13.63 -16.01
C ALA A 150 20.46 -14.21 -17.40
N VAL A 151 20.46 -13.36 -18.42
CA VAL A 151 20.30 -13.79 -19.82
C VAL A 151 21.49 -13.28 -20.63
N ARG A 152 22.09 -14.18 -21.42
CA ARG A 152 23.12 -13.84 -22.40
C ARG A 152 22.67 -14.25 -23.80
N VAL A 153 22.57 -13.30 -24.72
CA VAL A 153 22.22 -13.53 -26.12
C VAL A 153 23.49 -13.51 -26.97
N LEU A 154 23.88 -14.68 -27.48
CA LEU A 154 24.99 -14.87 -28.42
C LEU A 154 24.52 -14.89 -29.87
N GLN A 155 23.36 -15.50 -30.12
CA GLN A 155 22.73 -15.56 -31.43
C GLN A 155 21.28 -16.06 -31.29
N ALA A 156 20.37 -15.40 -31.99
CA ALA A 156 19.03 -15.85 -32.34
C ALA A 156 18.45 -14.85 -33.36
N GLY A 157 17.42 -15.26 -34.12
CA GLY A 157 16.66 -14.32 -34.93
C GLY A 157 15.84 -13.37 -34.05
N SER A 158 15.14 -13.93 -33.05
CA SER A 158 14.47 -13.13 -32.04
C SER A 158 14.52 -13.75 -30.64
N VAL A 159 14.66 -12.88 -29.63
CA VAL A 159 14.57 -13.24 -28.20
C VAL A 159 13.53 -12.36 -27.54
N VAL A 160 12.53 -12.97 -26.90
CA VAL A 160 11.53 -12.27 -26.09
C VAL A 160 11.75 -12.65 -24.64
N ILE A 161 11.92 -11.65 -23.79
CA ILE A 161 12.03 -11.79 -22.34
C ILE A 161 10.87 -11.00 -21.75
N GLU A 162 9.95 -11.68 -21.08
CA GLU A 162 8.75 -11.05 -20.54
C GLU A 162 8.37 -11.54 -19.15
N ASP A 163 7.65 -10.70 -18.41
CA ASP A 163 7.08 -11.04 -17.09
C ASP A 163 8.10 -11.66 -16.13
N SER A 164 9.37 -11.24 -16.23
CA SER A 164 10.51 -11.88 -15.57
C SER A 164 11.20 -10.93 -14.60
N ARG A 165 11.98 -11.50 -13.67
CA ARG A 165 12.70 -10.78 -12.62
C ARG A 165 14.17 -11.16 -12.64
N ILE A 166 15.04 -10.17 -12.51
CA ILE A 166 16.49 -10.35 -12.53
C ILE A 166 17.08 -9.57 -11.35
N SER A 167 17.76 -10.28 -10.45
CA SER A 167 18.35 -9.68 -9.25
C SER A 167 19.84 -9.99 -9.15
N PHE A 168 20.66 -9.01 -8.74
CA PHE A 168 22.06 -9.21 -8.36
C PHE A 168 22.98 -9.77 -9.46
N ALA A 169 23.00 -9.10 -10.62
CA ALA A 169 23.93 -9.43 -11.70
C ALA A 169 25.28 -8.69 -11.57
N GLN A 170 26.38 -9.41 -11.81
CA GLN A 170 27.73 -8.89 -11.71
C GLN A 170 28.14 -8.03 -12.92
N THR A 171 27.87 -8.51 -14.14
CA THR A 171 28.27 -7.85 -15.40
C THR A 171 27.12 -7.07 -16.01
N ALA A 172 26.01 -7.75 -16.27
CA ALA A 172 24.78 -7.10 -16.72
C ALA A 172 23.56 -7.94 -16.33
N GLY A 173 22.41 -7.32 -16.06
CA GLY A 173 21.17 -8.09 -15.89
C GLY A 173 20.87 -8.92 -17.14
N ILE A 174 20.81 -8.25 -18.29
CA ILE A 174 20.69 -8.86 -19.62
C ILE A 174 21.88 -8.42 -20.46
N LEU A 175 22.64 -9.39 -20.98
CA LEU A 175 23.78 -9.17 -21.86
C LEU A 175 23.44 -9.61 -23.29
N ILE A 176 23.35 -8.65 -24.21
CA ILE A 176 23.08 -8.90 -25.62
C ILE A 176 24.39 -8.71 -26.38
N SER A 177 25.08 -9.80 -26.66
CA SER A 177 26.41 -9.79 -27.29
C SER A 177 26.43 -10.70 -28.53
N PRO A 178 25.62 -10.40 -29.57
CA PRO A 178 25.56 -11.24 -30.75
C PRO A 178 26.94 -11.33 -31.41
N THR A 179 27.36 -12.55 -31.77
CA THR A 179 28.69 -12.78 -32.37
C THR A 179 28.67 -12.72 -33.89
N SER A 180 27.49 -12.79 -34.51
CA SER A 180 27.28 -12.63 -35.95
C SER A 180 25.83 -12.26 -36.25
N GLY A 181 25.57 -11.69 -37.42
CA GLY A 181 24.22 -11.37 -37.89
C GLY A 181 23.51 -10.31 -37.05
N THR A 182 22.18 -10.34 -37.08
CA THR A 182 21.31 -9.44 -36.31
C THR A 182 20.54 -10.26 -35.28
N SER A 183 20.44 -9.75 -34.06
CA SER A 183 19.53 -10.30 -33.05
C SER A 183 18.52 -9.25 -32.61
N ASP A 184 17.24 -9.56 -32.81
CA ASP A 184 16.12 -8.76 -32.32
C ASP A 184 15.74 -9.20 -30.90
N VAL A 185 15.85 -8.32 -29.93
CA VAL A 185 15.56 -8.61 -28.53
C VAL A 185 14.44 -7.72 -28.03
N THR A 186 13.40 -8.32 -27.48
CA THR A 186 12.32 -7.61 -26.78
C THR A 186 12.36 -7.93 -25.30
N VAL A 187 12.38 -6.89 -24.48
CA VAL A 187 12.31 -6.97 -23.02
C VAL A 187 11.03 -6.25 -22.61
N ASN A 188 10.02 -6.99 -22.15
CA ASN A 188 8.70 -6.44 -21.83
C ASN A 188 8.23 -6.83 -20.44
N ASN A 189 7.81 -5.87 -19.62
CA ASN A 189 7.34 -6.15 -18.25
C ASN A 189 8.37 -6.94 -17.42
N VAL A 190 9.64 -6.52 -17.51
CA VAL A 190 10.73 -7.13 -16.76
C VAL A 190 11.14 -6.21 -15.61
N GLU A 191 11.53 -6.80 -14.49
CA GLU A 191 12.16 -6.10 -13.39
C GLU A 191 13.63 -6.50 -13.31
N ILE A 192 14.53 -5.54 -13.47
CA ILE A 192 15.97 -5.76 -13.42
C ILE A 192 16.53 -4.91 -12.28
N ARG A 193 17.13 -5.54 -11.26
CA ARG A 193 17.53 -4.83 -10.04
C ARG A 193 18.85 -5.25 -9.44
N ASN A 194 19.44 -4.32 -8.69
CA ASN A 194 20.47 -4.54 -7.69
C ASN A 194 21.74 -5.22 -8.23
N GLY A 195 22.16 -4.93 -9.45
CA GLY A 195 23.44 -5.43 -9.99
C GLY A 195 24.57 -4.41 -9.95
N CYS A 196 25.77 -4.88 -10.29
CA CYS A 196 27.01 -4.10 -10.20
C CYS A 196 27.49 -3.50 -11.52
N GLY A 197 27.03 -4.03 -12.65
CA GLY A 197 27.34 -3.47 -13.97
C GLY A 197 26.14 -2.75 -14.55
N ASP A 198 25.74 -3.15 -15.76
CA ASP A 198 24.64 -2.54 -16.49
C ASP A 198 23.31 -3.31 -16.24
N GLY A 199 22.17 -2.64 -16.20
CA GLY A 199 20.88 -3.34 -16.15
C GLY A 199 20.64 -4.14 -17.43
N VAL A 200 20.77 -3.47 -18.57
CA VAL A 200 20.82 -4.10 -19.89
C VAL A 200 22.02 -3.57 -20.67
N GLN A 201 22.85 -4.48 -21.17
CA GLN A 201 24.01 -4.16 -21.99
C GLN A 201 23.86 -4.77 -23.37
N ALA A 202 23.77 -3.94 -24.41
CA ALA A 202 23.85 -4.35 -25.79
C ALA A 202 25.24 -4.04 -26.35
N THR A 203 26.02 -5.10 -26.59
CA THR A 203 27.40 -5.05 -27.08
C THR A 203 27.67 -6.11 -28.17
N PRO A 204 27.09 -5.94 -29.38
CA PRO A 204 27.43 -6.77 -30.54
C PRO A 204 28.93 -6.87 -30.80
N ALA A 205 29.37 -8.03 -31.32
CA ALA A 205 30.70 -8.16 -31.89
C ALA A 205 30.81 -7.36 -33.20
N ALA A 206 32.05 -7.08 -33.64
CA ALA A 206 32.28 -6.40 -34.91
C ALA A 206 31.59 -7.13 -36.08
N GLY A 207 30.76 -6.41 -36.84
CA GLY A 207 29.97 -6.95 -37.96
C GLY A 207 28.64 -7.60 -37.56
N ALA A 208 28.32 -7.67 -36.25
CA ALA A 208 27.00 -8.05 -35.75
C ALA A 208 26.20 -6.81 -35.34
N THR A 209 24.88 -6.98 -35.19
CA THR A 209 23.96 -5.93 -34.76
C THR A 209 22.97 -6.45 -33.73
N ALA A 210 22.54 -5.58 -32.81
CA ALA A 210 21.47 -5.87 -31.87
C ALA A 210 20.39 -4.79 -31.98
N SER A 211 19.14 -5.20 -32.15
CA SER A 211 17.97 -4.34 -32.06
C SER A 211 17.25 -4.67 -30.76
N LEU A 212 17.25 -3.75 -29.79
CA LEU A 212 16.64 -3.96 -28.48
C LEU A 212 15.43 -3.04 -28.32
N LYS A 213 14.26 -3.64 -28.07
CA LYS A 213 13.06 -2.94 -27.60
C LYS A 213 12.86 -3.20 -26.12
N LEU A 214 12.87 -2.13 -25.32
CA LEU A 214 12.60 -2.19 -23.88
C LEU A 214 11.26 -1.52 -23.58
N SER A 215 10.28 -2.29 -23.11
CA SER A 215 8.94 -1.79 -22.79
C SER A 215 8.44 -2.18 -21.40
N ASN A 216 7.73 -1.27 -20.73
CA ASN A 216 7.11 -1.52 -19.40
C ASN A 216 8.09 -2.12 -18.37
N THR A 217 9.37 -1.77 -18.47
CA THR A 217 10.46 -2.44 -17.74
C THR A 217 11.04 -1.49 -16.71
N THR A 218 11.26 -1.99 -15.50
CA THR A 218 11.89 -1.23 -14.42
C THR A 218 13.33 -1.68 -14.24
N ILE A 219 14.29 -0.76 -14.33
CA ILE A 219 15.72 -1.03 -14.10
C ILE A 219 16.21 -0.17 -12.94
N SER A 220 16.79 -0.80 -11.91
CA SER A 220 17.17 -0.05 -10.71
C SER A 220 18.41 -0.56 -9.99
N GLY A 221 19.16 0.36 -9.38
CA GLY A 221 20.28 0.04 -8.52
C GLY A 221 21.48 -0.59 -9.23
N PHE A 222 21.66 -0.29 -10.53
CA PHE A 222 22.84 -0.63 -11.34
C PHE A 222 23.78 0.55 -11.51
N VAL A 223 25.01 0.30 -11.94
CA VAL A 223 25.95 1.37 -12.34
C VAL A 223 25.41 2.11 -13.56
N THR A 224 24.91 1.40 -14.57
CA THR A 224 24.18 2.00 -15.70
C THR A 224 22.86 1.28 -15.90
N GLY A 225 21.76 1.99 -16.16
CA GLY A 225 20.48 1.36 -16.47
C GLY A 225 20.53 0.60 -17.79
N VAL A 226 20.78 1.32 -18.89
CA VAL A 226 20.90 0.73 -20.24
C VAL A 226 22.14 1.24 -20.96
N ARG A 227 22.93 0.32 -21.52
CA ARG A 227 24.10 0.63 -22.35
C ARG A 227 23.95 0.10 -23.78
N ALA A 228 24.21 0.95 -24.76
CA ALA A 228 24.30 0.58 -26.18
C ALA A 228 25.72 0.84 -26.70
N ALA A 229 26.43 -0.23 -27.09
CA ALA A 229 27.74 -0.14 -27.72
C ALA A 229 27.64 -0.26 -29.26
N ASP A 230 28.79 -0.38 -29.94
CA ASP A 230 28.86 -0.46 -31.40
C ASP A 230 27.90 -1.51 -31.98
N GLY A 231 27.13 -1.11 -33.00
CA GLY A 231 26.13 -1.98 -33.65
C GLY A 231 24.84 -2.22 -32.86
N ALA A 232 24.68 -1.65 -31.66
CA ALA A 232 23.45 -1.74 -30.88
C ALA A 232 22.50 -0.56 -31.16
N ASN A 233 21.22 -0.86 -31.39
CA ASN A 233 20.13 0.10 -31.49
C ASN A 233 19.09 -0.24 -30.43
N VAL A 234 18.80 0.71 -29.53
CA VAL A 234 17.89 0.50 -28.41
C VAL A 234 16.73 1.49 -28.49
N THR A 235 15.49 1.02 -28.30
CA THR A 235 14.31 1.88 -28.15
C THR A 235 13.62 1.64 -26.81
N LEU A 236 13.32 2.71 -26.08
CA LEU A 236 12.66 2.66 -24.77
C LEU A 236 11.23 3.20 -24.89
N SER A 237 10.28 2.50 -24.26
CA SER A 237 8.90 2.97 -24.09
C SER A 237 8.34 2.53 -22.75
N ARG A 238 7.69 3.41 -21.99
CA ARG A 238 7.18 3.07 -20.64
C ARG A 238 8.26 2.44 -19.73
N ALA A 239 9.52 2.80 -19.94
CA ALA A 239 10.63 2.31 -19.14
C ALA A 239 10.79 3.18 -17.89
N THR A 240 11.09 2.56 -16.75
CA THR A 240 11.37 3.27 -15.50
C THR A 240 12.78 2.92 -15.03
N LEU A 241 13.71 3.86 -15.17
CA LEU A 241 15.08 3.72 -14.72
C LEU A 241 15.26 4.52 -13.44
N PHE A 242 15.36 3.82 -12.31
CA PHE A 242 15.35 4.42 -10.99
C PHE A 242 16.64 4.13 -10.21
N GLY A 243 17.28 5.16 -9.69
CA GLY A 243 18.34 4.97 -8.70
C GLY A 243 19.60 4.28 -9.25
N ASN A 244 19.86 4.34 -10.56
CA ASN A 244 21.08 3.84 -11.17
C ASN A 244 22.21 4.89 -11.08
N GLY A 245 23.46 4.50 -11.28
CA GLY A 245 24.60 5.43 -11.37
C GLY A 245 24.44 6.40 -12.55
N GLN A 246 24.14 5.83 -13.72
CA GLN A 246 23.70 6.53 -14.92
C GLN A 246 22.43 5.85 -15.46
N ALA A 247 21.49 6.62 -15.99
CA ALA A 247 20.30 6.03 -16.61
C ALA A 247 20.67 5.33 -17.93
N LEU A 248 21.23 6.10 -18.88
CA LEU A 248 21.53 5.65 -20.23
C LEU A 248 22.99 5.95 -20.56
N ALA A 249 23.65 5.05 -21.27
CA ALA A 249 25.00 5.26 -21.79
C ALA A 249 25.13 4.72 -23.22
N THR A 250 25.80 5.46 -24.09
CA THR A 250 26.22 4.98 -25.41
C THR A 250 27.75 4.88 -25.48
N SER A 251 28.26 3.97 -26.30
CA SER A 251 29.69 3.92 -26.65
C SER A 251 29.85 3.62 -28.14
N GLY A 252 30.80 4.30 -28.78
CA GLY A 252 31.02 4.19 -30.21
C GLY A 252 29.78 4.64 -31.01
N THR A 253 29.31 3.78 -31.90
CA THR A 253 28.17 3.95 -32.81
C THR A 253 26.84 3.48 -32.25
N GLY A 254 26.80 3.02 -31.00
CA GLY A 254 25.56 2.59 -30.34
C GLY A 254 24.54 3.73 -30.21
N SER A 255 23.26 3.40 -30.39
CA SER A 255 22.16 4.36 -30.35
C SER A 255 21.09 3.97 -29.34
N ILE A 256 20.58 4.95 -28.59
CA ILE A 256 19.44 4.80 -27.68
C ILE A 256 18.40 5.86 -28.01
N ASP A 257 17.21 5.42 -28.45
CA ASP A 257 16.02 6.24 -28.62
C ASP A 257 15.14 6.16 -27.36
N SER A 258 15.15 7.23 -26.58
CA SER A 258 14.27 7.43 -25.43
C SER A 258 13.24 8.55 -25.65
N SER A 259 12.96 8.91 -26.90
CA SER A 259 12.09 10.05 -27.28
C SER A 259 10.63 9.89 -26.82
N GLN A 260 10.20 8.68 -26.50
CA GLN A 260 8.88 8.43 -25.92
C GLN A 260 8.76 9.10 -24.54
N THR A 261 7.81 10.02 -24.38
CA THR A 261 7.61 10.83 -23.16
C THR A 261 7.14 10.03 -21.94
N ASN A 262 6.71 8.78 -22.14
CA ASN A 262 6.30 7.86 -21.08
C ASN A 262 7.47 7.09 -20.45
N ASN A 263 8.71 7.42 -20.81
CA ASN A 263 9.91 6.94 -20.12
C ASN A 263 10.20 7.82 -18.90
N HIS A 264 10.62 7.20 -17.81
CA HIS A 264 10.87 7.86 -16.54
C HIS A 264 12.29 7.55 -16.04
N PHE A 265 13.14 8.58 -15.97
CA PHE A 265 14.52 8.49 -15.47
C PHE A 265 14.61 9.18 -14.12
N VAL A 266 14.40 8.43 -13.04
CA VAL A 266 14.18 8.98 -11.69
C VAL A 266 15.41 8.77 -10.81
N SER A 267 15.93 9.84 -10.22
CA SER A 267 17.01 9.81 -9.20
C SER A 267 18.24 8.99 -9.58
N ASN A 268 18.67 9.08 -10.85
CA ASN A 268 19.91 8.47 -11.33
C ASN A 268 21.10 9.42 -11.05
N GLY A 269 22.22 8.90 -10.56
CA GLY A 269 23.39 9.70 -10.17
C GLY A 269 24.44 8.88 -9.41
N SER A 270 25.65 9.46 -9.23
CA SER A 270 26.84 8.79 -8.70
C SER A 270 26.56 7.92 -7.47
N LEU A 271 26.76 6.62 -7.60
CA LEU A 271 26.62 5.68 -6.48
C LEU A 271 27.88 5.76 -5.62
N VAL A 272 27.70 6.03 -4.32
CA VAL A 272 28.73 5.74 -3.32
C VAL A 272 28.50 4.31 -2.86
N GLU A 273 29.29 3.37 -3.36
CA GLU A 273 29.24 1.95 -3.00
C GLU A 273 30.20 1.67 -1.84
N SER A 274 29.74 1.16 -0.68
CA SER A 274 30.63 0.89 0.47
C SER A 274 30.27 -0.35 1.32
N ASN A 275 30.63 -1.54 0.82
CA ASN A 275 30.81 -2.83 1.54
C ASN A 275 29.70 -3.45 2.41
N LEU A 276 29.43 -4.75 2.16
CA LEU A 276 28.90 -5.73 3.12
C LEU A 276 29.79 -6.95 3.16
N SER A 277 30.19 -7.35 4.37
CA SER A 277 30.89 -8.60 4.64
C SER A 277 29.85 -9.70 4.90
N GLY A 278 30.03 -10.88 4.30
CA GLY A 278 29.24 -12.08 4.64
C GLY A 278 30.15 -13.30 4.76
N SER A 279 30.07 -14.00 5.89
CA SER A 279 30.60 -15.37 6.07
C SER A 279 29.45 -16.38 6.13
N GLY A 280 29.68 -17.58 5.58
CA GLY A 280 28.65 -18.55 5.20
C GLY A 280 28.07 -19.47 6.28
N GLY A 281 27.14 -20.33 5.84
CA GLY A 281 26.57 -21.46 6.61
C GLY A 281 25.06 -21.74 6.46
N SER A 282 24.30 -20.94 5.70
CA SER A 282 22.81 -21.04 5.63
C SER A 282 22.30 -21.41 4.23
N ALA A 283 20.99 -21.66 4.08
CA ALA A 283 20.36 -21.96 2.78
C ALA A 283 20.12 -20.67 1.96
N SER A 284 20.28 -20.73 0.63
CA SER A 284 19.96 -19.60 -0.28
C SER A 284 18.47 -19.32 -0.36
N ARG A 285 17.64 -20.33 -0.09
CA ARG A 285 16.18 -20.26 0.01
C ARG A 285 15.68 -21.00 1.24
N THR A 286 14.71 -20.42 1.92
CA THR A 286 13.96 -21.07 2.99
C THR A 286 12.46 -20.88 2.82
N TRP A 287 11.67 -21.71 3.49
CA TRP A 287 10.21 -21.71 3.34
C TRP A 287 9.51 -21.53 4.68
N VAL A 288 8.41 -20.77 4.65
CA VAL A 288 7.46 -20.63 5.77
C VAL A 288 6.07 -21.17 5.39
N SER A 289 5.34 -21.65 6.39
CA SER A 289 3.96 -22.14 6.28
C SER A 289 3.23 -21.94 7.59
N ALA A 290 1.91 -21.68 7.53
CA ALA A 290 1.04 -21.60 8.70
C ALA A 290 1.03 -22.90 9.54
N PHE A 291 1.35 -24.03 8.92
CA PHE A 291 1.45 -25.35 9.54
C PHE A 291 2.90 -25.74 9.88
N GLY A 292 3.88 -24.86 9.63
CA GLY A 292 5.28 -25.09 9.92
C GLY A 292 5.62 -25.06 11.42
N ASP A 293 6.89 -25.35 11.70
CA ASP A 293 7.53 -25.27 13.03
C ASP A 293 8.87 -24.55 12.91
N ASP A 294 9.12 -23.53 13.73
CA ASP A 294 10.37 -22.76 13.71
C ASP A 294 11.60 -23.58 14.15
N ALA A 295 11.42 -24.78 14.71
CA ALA A 295 12.47 -25.75 14.94
C ALA A 295 12.95 -26.43 13.63
N ASN A 296 12.14 -26.46 12.58
CA ASN A 296 12.46 -27.13 11.31
C ASN A 296 13.66 -26.50 10.60
N PRO A 297 14.35 -27.21 9.68
CA PRO A 297 15.41 -26.63 8.86
C PRO A 297 14.92 -25.55 7.87
N CYS A 298 13.63 -25.23 7.85
CA CYS A 298 12.96 -24.33 6.91
C CYS A 298 13.18 -24.73 5.45
N SER A 299 13.17 -26.04 5.17
CA SER A 299 13.19 -26.58 3.80
C SER A 299 11.77 -26.64 3.23
N ARG A 300 11.60 -26.86 1.93
CA ARG A 300 10.26 -26.90 1.30
C ARG A 300 9.36 -27.98 1.91
N THR A 301 9.93 -29.12 2.29
CA THR A 301 9.20 -30.25 2.91
C THR A 301 9.16 -30.20 4.44
N ALA A 302 9.89 -29.28 5.05
CA ALA A 302 9.87 -29.01 6.48
C ALA A 302 10.00 -27.49 6.71
N PRO A 303 8.93 -26.71 6.42
CA PRO A 303 8.96 -25.26 6.47
C PRO A 303 8.92 -24.75 7.91
N CYS A 304 9.42 -23.53 8.10
CA CYS A 304 9.31 -22.82 9.37
C CYS A 304 7.93 -22.18 9.55
N ARG A 305 7.56 -21.87 10.79
CA ARG A 305 6.24 -21.30 11.09
C ARG A 305 6.19 -19.80 10.84
N THR A 306 7.29 -19.11 11.10
CA THR A 306 7.36 -17.65 11.12
C THR A 306 8.53 -17.14 10.28
N PHE A 307 8.44 -15.87 9.86
CA PHE A 307 9.58 -15.23 9.23
C PHE A 307 10.78 -15.13 10.19
N ALA A 308 10.53 -14.96 11.49
CA ALA A 308 11.58 -14.93 12.51
C ALA A 308 12.31 -16.29 12.66
N GLY A 309 11.61 -17.41 12.48
CA GLY A 309 12.21 -18.74 12.45
C GLY A 309 13.05 -19.00 11.20
N ALA A 310 12.58 -18.56 10.04
CA ALA A 310 13.27 -18.72 8.76
C ALA A 310 14.46 -17.76 8.55
N TYR A 311 14.35 -16.53 9.07
CA TYR A 311 15.36 -15.48 8.91
C TYR A 311 16.79 -15.87 9.31
N PRO A 312 17.07 -16.45 10.49
CA PRO A 312 18.43 -16.86 10.87
C PRO A 312 18.95 -18.03 10.02
N LYS A 313 18.07 -18.82 9.40
CA LYS A 313 18.41 -20.00 8.58
C LYS A 313 18.56 -19.68 7.08
N THR A 314 18.33 -18.43 6.70
CA THR A 314 18.49 -17.93 5.33
C THR A 314 19.80 -17.17 5.19
N LEU A 315 20.50 -17.34 4.08
CA LEU A 315 21.72 -16.57 3.79
C LEU A 315 21.43 -15.07 3.69
N THR A 316 22.46 -14.25 3.93
CA THR A 316 22.44 -12.84 3.50
C THR A 316 22.28 -12.78 1.97
N GLY A 317 21.34 -11.96 1.51
CA GLY A 317 20.91 -11.88 0.11
C GLY A 317 20.03 -13.06 -0.33
N GLY A 318 19.75 -14.02 0.55
CA GLY A 318 18.85 -15.14 0.28
C GLY A 318 17.38 -14.75 0.35
N GLU A 319 16.52 -15.75 0.16
CA GLU A 319 15.08 -15.56 -0.01
C GLU A 319 14.27 -16.44 0.95
N ILE A 320 13.18 -15.88 1.50
CA ILE A 320 12.19 -16.58 2.32
C ILE A 320 10.87 -16.59 1.57
N ASN A 321 10.36 -17.78 1.24
CA ASN A 321 9.12 -17.97 0.48
C ASN A 321 7.98 -18.49 1.37
N ALA A 322 6.77 -17.96 1.19
CA ALA A 322 5.57 -18.52 1.83
C ALA A 322 4.93 -19.61 0.95
N LEU A 323 4.66 -20.79 1.55
CA LEU A 323 4.03 -21.92 0.85
C LEU A 323 2.50 -21.85 0.84
N ASP A 324 1.91 -21.21 1.85
CA ASP A 324 0.48 -21.09 2.05
C ASP A 324 0.14 -19.73 2.68
N THR A 325 -1.14 -19.41 2.72
CA THR A 325 -1.64 -18.24 3.47
C THR A 325 -1.40 -18.46 4.95
N GLY A 326 -0.86 -17.46 5.63
CA GLY A 326 -0.58 -17.57 7.05
C GLY A 326 -0.18 -16.25 7.70
N ASN A 327 -0.31 -16.21 9.03
CA ASN A 327 0.25 -15.13 9.83
C ASN A 327 1.68 -15.49 10.26
N PHE A 328 2.64 -14.89 9.56
CA PHE A 328 4.07 -15.15 9.71
C PHE A 328 4.77 -14.24 10.72
N ARG A 329 3.99 -13.36 11.38
CA ARG A 329 4.38 -12.47 12.49
C ARG A 329 5.39 -11.39 12.11
N SER A 330 5.54 -10.42 13.01
CA SER A 330 6.48 -9.29 12.88
C SER A 330 7.94 -9.74 12.77
N LEU A 331 8.76 -8.96 12.06
CA LEU A 331 10.19 -9.24 11.86
C LEU A 331 11.04 -7.97 11.88
N THR A 332 12.21 -8.04 12.51
CA THR A 332 13.30 -7.07 12.33
C THR A 332 14.35 -7.64 11.36
N ILE A 333 14.64 -6.90 10.29
CA ILE A 333 15.56 -7.27 9.23
C ILE A 333 16.86 -6.52 9.42
N ARG A 334 17.96 -7.26 9.64
CA ARG A 334 19.33 -6.75 9.87
C ARG A 334 20.36 -7.19 8.84
N LYS A 335 19.93 -7.86 7.77
CA LYS A 335 20.77 -8.32 6.66
C LYS A 335 19.99 -8.25 5.35
N SER A 336 20.69 -8.13 4.23
CA SER A 336 20.09 -8.23 2.90
C SER A 336 19.23 -9.49 2.81
N ILE A 337 17.99 -9.37 2.33
CA ILE A 337 17.04 -10.48 2.27
C ILE A 337 15.90 -10.17 1.30
N THR A 338 15.37 -11.21 0.65
CA THR A 338 14.07 -11.17 -0.03
C THR A 338 13.04 -11.94 0.80
N ILE A 339 11.87 -11.35 1.02
CA ILE A 339 10.68 -12.03 1.56
C ILE A 339 9.63 -12.00 0.47
N ASP A 340 9.30 -13.16 -0.09
CA ASP A 340 8.31 -13.30 -1.16
C ASP A 340 7.14 -14.17 -0.71
N ALA A 341 5.97 -13.53 -0.59
CA ALA A 341 4.71 -14.20 -0.35
C ALA A 341 3.71 -13.98 -1.50
N SER A 342 4.16 -13.54 -2.68
CA SER A 342 3.30 -13.23 -3.84
C SER A 342 2.33 -14.34 -4.25
N PRO A 343 2.71 -15.64 -4.22
CA PRO A 343 1.82 -16.69 -4.70
C PRO A 343 0.60 -16.92 -3.81
N VAL A 344 0.69 -16.55 -2.52
CA VAL A 344 -0.29 -16.96 -1.50
C VAL A 344 -0.80 -15.79 -0.65
N GLY A 345 -0.06 -14.70 -0.52
CA GLY A 345 -0.34 -13.60 0.41
C GLY A 345 0.15 -13.92 1.83
N GLY A 346 1.19 -13.22 2.29
CA GLY A 346 1.77 -13.43 3.62
C GLY A 346 1.29 -12.39 4.63
N GLN A 347 0.50 -12.81 5.62
CA GLN A 347 0.02 -11.89 6.66
C GLN A 347 1.12 -11.64 7.71
N VAL A 348 1.32 -10.38 8.06
CA VAL A 348 2.23 -9.92 9.11
C VAL A 348 1.42 -9.09 10.10
N GLN A 349 1.30 -9.60 11.32
CA GLN A 349 0.48 -9.03 12.39
C GLN A 349 1.25 -9.05 13.73
N PRO A 350 0.97 -8.15 14.70
CA PRO A 350 1.82 -8.03 15.88
C PRO A 350 1.69 -9.22 16.82
N THR A 351 2.68 -9.38 17.70
CA THR A 351 2.64 -10.35 18.81
C THR A 351 2.63 -9.62 20.14
N GLY A 352 1.59 -9.81 20.95
CA GLY A 352 1.49 -9.22 22.29
C GLY A 352 0.51 -8.06 22.44
N SER A 353 0.64 -7.33 23.53
CA SER A 353 -0.27 -6.25 23.95
C SER A 353 -0.02 -4.93 23.21
N SER A 354 -1.06 -4.12 23.07
CA SER A 354 -1.03 -2.76 22.50
C SER A 354 -0.49 -1.74 23.51
N PRO A 355 0.30 -0.72 23.09
CA PRO A 355 0.75 -0.45 21.72
C PRO A 355 2.01 -1.24 21.31
N PHE A 356 2.00 -1.76 20.09
CA PHE A 356 3.14 -2.39 19.40
C PHE A 356 3.80 -1.36 18.48
N THR A 357 5.13 -1.31 18.39
CA THR A 357 5.81 -0.21 17.68
C THR A 357 5.78 -0.36 16.16
N SER A 358 6.38 -1.42 15.61
CA SER A 358 6.49 -1.62 14.15
C SER A 358 6.37 -3.09 13.76
N LEU A 359 5.52 -3.41 12.79
CA LEU A 359 5.31 -4.80 12.35
C LEU A 359 6.53 -5.35 11.58
N ILE A 360 7.10 -4.56 10.68
CA ILE A 360 8.39 -4.86 10.07
C ILE A 360 9.33 -3.68 10.30
N THR A 361 10.57 -3.98 10.71
CA THR A 361 11.64 -2.99 10.80
C THR A 361 12.78 -3.39 9.88
N VAL A 362 13.16 -2.50 8.97
CA VAL A 362 14.33 -2.62 8.09
C VAL A 362 15.44 -1.74 8.63
N ASP A 363 16.45 -2.39 9.22
CA ASP A 363 17.62 -1.77 9.83
C ASP A 363 18.87 -2.56 9.41
N VAL A 364 19.17 -2.47 8.11
CA VAL A 364 20.29 -3.19 7.49
C VAL A 364 21.42 -2.22 7.18
N PRO A 365 22.68 -2.67 7.02
CA PRO A 365 23.76 -1.77 6.59
C PRO A 365 23.40 -1.01 5.30
N ALA A 366 23.94 0.21 5.11
CA ALA A 366 23.64 1.08 3.96
C ALA A 366 23.99 0.50 2.58
N THR A 367 24.53 -0.72 2.54
CA THR A 367 24.85 -1.50 1.36
C THR A 367 23.95 -2.70 1.12
N SER A 368 23.01 -2.97 2.03
CA SER A 368 22.13 -4.13 1.98
C SER A 368 20.85 -3.78 1.26
N ASP A 369 20.33 -4.74 0.50
CA ASP A 369 19.04 -4.60 -0.17
C ASP A 369 17.99 -5.43 0.52
N VAL A 370 16.79 -4.88 0.63
CA VAL A 370 15.64 -5.60 1.19
C VAL A 370 14.51 -5.56 0.19
N ILE A 371 13.95 -6.73 -0.09
CA ILE A 371 12.78 -6.88 -0.96
C ILE A 371 11.66 -7.52 -0.15
N LEU A 372 10.52 -6.84 -0.09
CA LEU A 372 9.30 -7.28 0.56
C LEU A 372 8.21 -7.38 -0.49
N ARG A 373 7.67 -8.58 -0.71
CA ARG A 373 6.71 -8.81 -1.80
C ARG A 373 5.54 -9.67 -1.37
N GLY A 374 4.33 -9.29 -1.79
CA GLY A 374 3.13 -10.10 -1.53
C GLY A 374 2.71 -10.12 -0.07
N LEU A 375 3.11 -9.12 0.72
CA LEU A 375 2.85 -9.08 2.15
C LEU A 375 1.56 -8.31 2.46
N ASN A 376 0.77 -8.81 3.39
CA ASN A 376 -0.29 -8.06 4.06
C ASN A 376 0.21 -7.67 5.47
N ILE A 377 0.66 -6.44 5.62
CA ILE A 377 1.23 -5.89 6.86
C ILE A 377 0.15 -5.06 7.53
N SER A 378 -0.50 -5.61 8.54
CA SER A 378 -1.60 -4.95 9.23
C SER A 378 -1.72 -5.34 10.70
N SER A 379 -2.36 -4.48 11.49
CA SER A 379 -2.60 -4.75 12.91
C SER A 379 -4.09 -4.78 13.24
N ASN A 380 -4.45 -5.36 14.39
CA ASN A 380 -5.86 -5.43 14.81
C ASN A 380 -6.34 -4.08 15.36
N LEU A 381 -7.62 -3.79 15.18
CA LEU A 381 -8.32 -2.75 15.91
C LEU A 381 -8.47 -3.16 17.38
N THR A 382 -8.17 -2.25 18.30
CA THR A 382 -8.34 -2.41 19.75
C THR A 382 -9.53 -1.62 20.31
N GLY A 383 -10.17 -0.80 19.48
CA GLY A 383 -11.26 0.08 19.90
C GLY A 383 -11.90 0.84 18.73
N GLY A 384 -12.26 2.10 18.95
CA GLY A 384 -12.87 2.98 17.95
C GLY A 384 -11.95 3.31 16.77
N ALA A 385 -12.39 4.25 15.92
CA ALA A 385 -11.61 4.71 14.77
C ALA A 385 -10.18 5.10 15.21
N CYS A 386 -9.19 4.65 14.45
CA CYS A 386 -7.77 4.91 14.71
C CYS A 386 -7.15 4.31 15.98
N SER A 387 -7.83 3.36 16.62
CA SER A 387 -7.28 2.58 17.73
C SER A 387 -6.73 1.25 17.22
N TYR A 388 -5.52 1.26 16.67
CA TYR A 388 -4.83 0.06 16.17
C TYR A 388 -3.75 -0.42 17.13
N GLN A 389 -3.49 -1.73 17.14
CA GLN A 389 -2.45 -2.34 17.97
C GLN A 389 -1.06 -1.82 17.65
N ALA A 390 -0.71 -1.65 16.37
CA ALA A 390 0.61 -1.21 15.95
C ALA A 390 0.63 0.27 15.55
N THR A 391 1.69 0.98 15.95
CA THR A 391 1.93 2.39 15.55
C THR A 391 2.38 2.49 14.10
N THR A 392 3.32 1.64 13.68
CA THR A 392 3.88 1.66 12.33
C THR A 392 3.73 0.31 11.65
N GLY A 393 3.37 0.30 10.36
CA GLY A 393 3.35 -0.93 9.57
C GLY A 393 4.77 -1.37 9.23
N LEU A 394 5.43 -0.58 8.40
CA LEU A 394 6.80 -0.78 7.96
C LEU A 394 7.68 0.41 8.34
N GLN A 395 8.73 0.15 9.12
CA GLN A 395 9.75 1.11 9.51
C GLN A 395 11.04 0.86 8.73
N ILE A 396 11.58 1.88 8.06
CA ILE A 396 12.87 1.82 7.34
C ILE A 396 13.83 2.83 7.96
N THR A 397 14.92 2.35 8.57
CA THR A 397 15.94 3.17 9.24
C THR A 397 17.30 3.15 8.53
N SER A 398 17.58 2.11 7.76
CA SER A 398 18.82 2.02 6.98
C SER A 398 18.71 0.91 5.94
N ALA A 399 19.08 1.19 4.69
CA ALA A 399 19.34 0.22 3.63
C ALA A 399 20.08 0.89 2.46
N ARG A 400 20.58 0.10 1.50
CA ARG A 400 20.91 0.60 0.16
C ARG A 400 19.64 0.81 -0.65
N THR A 401 18.86 -0.26 -0.76
CA THR A 401 17.54 -0.23 -1.41
C THR A 401 16.51 -0.98 -0.57
N VAL A 402 15.29 -0.45 -0.50
CA VAL A 402 14.11 -1.18 -0.02
C VAL A 402 13.07 -1.20 -1.12
N ARG A 403 12.59 -2.40 -1.46
CA ARG A 403 11.54 -2.60 -2.47
C ARG A 403 10.33 -3.22 -1.82
N ILE A 404 9.19 -2.58 -1.99
CA ILE A 404 7.90 -3.01 -1.49
C ILE A 404 7.00 -3.23 -2.70
N GLU A 405 6.63 -4.47 -2.93
CA GLU A 405 5.97 -4.89 -4.17
C GLU A 405 4.72 -5.70 -3.87
N ASN A 406 3.63 -5.48 -4.61
CA ASN A 406 2.41 -6.31 -4.50
C ASN A 406 1.90 -6.47 -3.06
N SER A 407 2.06 -5.45 -2.22
CA SER A 407 1.85 -5.55 -0.78
C SER A 407 0.70 -4.64 -0.33
N ASN A 408 -0.01 -5.08 0.71
CA ASN A 408 -1.00 -4.27 1.41
C ASN A 408 -0.41 -3.87 2.77
N ILE A 409 -0.29 -2.57 3.05
CA ILE A 409 0.28 -2.06 4.29
C ILE A 409 -0.69 -1.08 4.91
N GLY A 410 -1.16 -1.34 6.12
CA GLY A 410 -2.19 -0.51 6.71
C GLY A 410 -2.72 -0.94 8.06
N GLY A 411 -3.79 -0.29 8.51
CA GLY A 411 -4.44 -0.62 9.78
C GLY A 411 -3.51 -0.38 10.96
N VAL A 412 -3.02 0.85 11.09
CA VAL A 412 -2.05 1.28 12.11
C VAL A 412 -2.39 2.63 12.70
N SER A 413 -1.99 2.86 13.95
CA SER A 413 -2.35 4.07 14.71
C SER A 413 -1.46 5.28 14.40
N GLY A 414 -0.31 5.06 13.75
CA GLY A 414 0.59 6.08 13.22
C GLY A 414 0.76 5.91 11.71
N ASN A 415 2.01 5.84 11.24
CA ASN A 415 2.34 5.83 9.81
C ASN A 415 2.31 4.40 9.24
N ALA A 416 1.67 4.17 8.10
CA ALA A 416 1.69 2.83 7.48
C ALA A 416 3.10 2.46 7.01
N ILE A 417 3.80 3.38 6.34
CA ILE A 417 5.21 3.26 5.98
C ILE A 417 5.95 4.48 6.51
N ASN A 418 6.94 4.27 7.35
CA ASN A 418 7.79 5.31 7.91
C ASN A 418 9.23 5.14 7.42
N ILE A 419 9.70 6.08 6.60
CA ILE A 419 11.01 6.04 5.94
C ILE A 419 11.88 7.13 6.56
N THR A 420 12.70 6.74 7.53
CA THR A 420 13.53 7.67 8.32
C THR A 420 14.98 7.21 8.35
N PRO A 421 15.68 7.18 7.20
CA PRO A 421 17.03 6.67 7.15
C PRO A 421 17.97 7.54 7.97
N THR A 422 18.83 6.86 8.74
CA THR A 422 19.94 7.47 9.48
C THR A 422 21.27 7.34 8.73
N SER A 423 21.30 6.63 7.60
CA SER A 423 22.48 6.42 6.75
C SER A 423 22.21 6.73 5.27
N SER A 424 23.21 7.27 4.58
CA SER A 424 23.13 7.68 3.17
C SER A 424 23.88 6.72 2.22
N PRO A 425 23.40 6.48 0.98
CA PRO A 425 22.09 6.84 0.44
C PRO A 425 21.12 5.64 0.47
N THR A 426 20.02 5.76 1.22
CA THR A 426 18.89 4.80 1.16
C THR A 426 17.99 5.16 -0.03
N LYS A 427 17.53 4.17 -0.80
CA LYS A 427 16.54 4.36 -1.89
C LYS A 427 15.34 3.46 -1.65
N VAL A 428 14.12 3.96 -1.91
CA VAL A 428 12.90 3.16 -1.73
C VAL A 428 12.07 3.12 -2.99
N LEU A 429 11.60 1.93 -3.36
CA LEU A 429 10.56 1.74 -4.36
C LEU A 429 9.34 1.07 -3.72
N ILE A 430 8.18 1.66 -3.92
CA ILE A 430 6.87 1.09 -3.60
C ILE A 430 6.15 0.87 -4.92
N LYS A 431 5.82 -0.38 -5.26
CA LYS A 431 5.23 -0.74 -6.55
C LYS A 431 4.03 -1.63 -6.39
N ASN A 432 2.97 -1.38 -7.17
CA ASN A 432 1.76 -2.21 -7.21
C ASN A 432 1.24 -2.56 -5.81
N SER A 433 1.25 -1.59 -4.90
CA SER A 433 0.94 -1.81 -3.49
C SER A 433 -0.24 -0.95 -3.05
N THR A 434 -0.98 -1.43 -2.06
CA THR A 434 -2.07 -0.69 -1.43
C THR A 434 -1.62 -0.25 -0.06
N ILE A 435 -1.58 1.05 0.19
CA ILE A 435 -1.29 1.62 1.50
C ILE A 435 -2.60 2.18 2.03
N SER A 436 -3.10 1.67 3.14
CA SER A 436 -4.43 2.07 3.60
C SER A 436 -4.59 2.20 5.11
N ASN A 437 -5.64 2.89 5.55
CA ASN A 437 -6.06 2.90 6.96
C ASN A 437 -4.93 3.31 7.92
N ALA A 438 -4.20 4.36 7.56
CA ALA A 438 -3.15 4.96 8.38
C ALA A 438 -3.72 6.17 9.13
N CYS A 439 -3.56 6.17 10.46
CA CYS A 439 -4.09 7.24 11.29
C CYS A 439 -3.13 8.43 11.47
N GLY A 440 -1.85 8.23 11.15
CA GLY A 440 -0.92 9.28 10.75
C GLY A 440 -0.80 9.34 9.23
N THR A 441 0.43 9.54 8.75
CA THR A 441 0.70 9.59 7.30
C THR A 441 0.73 8.17 6.70
N ALA A 442 0.12 7.94 5.54
CA ALA A 442 0.27 6.64 4.86
C ALA A 442 1.74 6.35 4.54
N ILE A 443 2.43 7.28 3.90
CA ILE A 443 3.87 7.18 3.60
C ILE A 443 4.58 8.44 4.08
N ALA A 444 5.33 8.30 5.17
CA ALA A 444 6.16 9.37 5.71
C ALA A 444 7.61 9.24 5.24
N VAL A 445 8.15 10.26 4.57
CA VAL A 445 9.51 10.28 4.01
C VAL A 445 10.35 11.37 4.68
N ALA A 446 11.05 11.02 5.76
CA ALA A 446 11.78 11.96 6.61
C ALA A 446 13.25 11.53 6.82
N PRO A 447 14.15 11.77 5.85
CA PRO A 447 15.56 11.46 6.03
C PRO A 447 16.22 12.37 7.06
N THR A 448 17.32 11.92 7.65
CA THR A 448 18.13 12.76 8.55
C THR A 448 18.68 13.97 7.79
N ALA A 449 18.76 15.13 8.45
CA ALA A 449 19.21 16.39 7.84
C ALA A 449 20.54 16.22 7.07
N GLY A 450 20.58 16.75 5.84
CA GLY A 450 21.74 16.67 4.95
C GLY A 450 21.80 15.42 4.06
N GLN A 451 20.81 14.52 4.14
CA GLN A 451 20.70 13.35 3.25
C GLN A 451 19.76 13.60 2.07
N TYR A 452 20.01 12.90 0.96
CA TYR A 452 19.12 12.81 -0.19
C TYR A 452 18.47 11.43 -0.21
N LEU A 453 17.15 11.39 -0.12
CA LEU A 453 16.34 10.16 -0.08
C LEU A 453 15.38 10.11 -1.27
N PRO A 454 15.74 9.39 -2.34
CA PRO A 454 14.83 9.17 -3.44
C PRO A 454 13.83 8.05 -3.12
N VAL A 455 12.54 8.35 -3.28
CA VAL A 455 11.44 7.40 -3.15
C VAL A 455 10.61 7.42 -4.42
N LEU A 456 10.40 6.27 -5.03
CA LEU A 456 9.45 6.12 -6.14
C LEU A 456 8.25 5.31 -5.65
N ILE A 457 7.05 5.88 -5.80
CA ILE A 457 5.77 5.18 -5.61
C ILE A 457 5.17 4.99 -6.99
N GLN A 458 4.92 3.75 -7.38
CA GLN A 458 4.55 3.39 -8.73
C GLN A 458 3.35 2.43 -8.74
N ASP A 459 2.39 2.63 -9.64
CA ASP A 459 1.27 1.71 -9.88
C ASP A 459 0.50 1.36 -8.59
N SER A 460 0.44 2.27 -7.62
CA SER A 460 0.01 1.97 -6.25
C SER A 460 -1.26 2.73 -5.87
N THR A 461 -1.98 2.23 -4.87
CA THR A 461 -3.16 2.89 -4.33
C THR A 461 -2.89 3.33 -2.90
N ILE A 462 -3.21 4.58 -2.57
CA ILE A 462 -3.18 5.09 -1.21
C ILE A 462 -4.59 5.48 -0.80
N ASP A 463 -5.14 4.79 0.19
CA ASP A 463 -6.54 4.91 0.59
C ASP A 463 -6.72 5.21 2.09
N SER A 464 -7.70 6.04 2.44
CA SER A 464 -8.10 6.24 3.85
C SER A 464 -6.91 6.61 4.77
N ALA A 465 -6.08 7.56 4.33
CA ALA A 465 -4.92 8.07 5.07
C ALA A 465 -4.95 9.60 5.22
N CYS A 466 -4.22 10.13 6.20
CA CYS A 466 -4.22 11.56 6.49
C CYS A 466 -2.92 12.07 7.15
N PRO A 467 -1.97 12.67 6.40
CA PRO A 467 -1.88 12.80 4.93
C PRO A 467 -1.56 11.48 4.21
N SER A 468 -1.69 11.41 2.88
CA SER A 468 -1.33 10.22 2.11
C SER A 468 0.20 10.09 1.99
N VAL A 469 0.87 11.13 1.51
CA VAL A 469 2.34 11.18 1.40
C VAL A 469 2.87 12.48 2.00
N THR A 470 3.81 12.38 2.93
CA THR A 470 4.51 13.55 3.50
C THR A 470 6.00 13.47 3.18
N ALA A 471 6.57 14.53 2.63
CA ALA A 471 7.99 14.65 2.27
C ALA A 471 8.68 15.77 3.07
N TRP A 472 9.62 15.41 3.94
CA TRP A 472 10.41 16.37 4.72
C TRP A 472 11.71 16.76 4.00
N ALA A 473 12.43 17.75 4.53
CA ALA A 473 13.71 18.20 3.99
C ALA A 473 14.67 17.04 3.63
N GLY A 474 15.14 17.02 2.38
CA GLY A 474 16.02 15.97 1.83
C GLY A 474 15.28 14.80 1.16
N ALA A 475 13.96 14.71 1.30
CA ALA A 475 13.14 13.74 0.59
C ALA A 475 12.88 14.19 -0.86
N ASP A 476 12.98 13.26 -1.79
CA ASP A 476 12.61 13.41 -3.20
C ASP A 476 11.69 12.26 -3.59
N VAL A 477 10.38 12.54 -3.57
CA VAL A 477 9.35 11.54 -3.82
C VAL A 477 8.79 11.71 -5.22
N SER A 478 8.82 10.64 -6.01
CA SER A 478 8.17 10.58 -7.32
C SER A 478 6.96 9.66 -7.25
N LEU A 479 5.83 10.13 -7.78
CA LEU A 479 4.56 9.40 -7.87
C LEU A 479 4.32 9.05 -9.35
N LEU A 480 4.10 7.78 -9.69
CA LEU A 480 3.87 7.34 -11.06
C LEU A 480 2.73 6.33 -11.14
N ARG A 481 1.62 6.70 -11.77
CA ARG A 481 0.38 5.89 -11.80
C ARG A 481 -0.10 5.54 -10.39
N THR A 482 -0.04 6.51 -9.48
CA THR A 482 -0.49 6.40 -8.09
C THR A 482 -1.91 6.93 -7.96
N THR A 483 -2.80 6.10 -7.45
CA THR A 483 -4.20 6.44 -7.20
C THR A 483 -4.39 6.81 -5.73
N PHE A 484 -5.03 7.95 -5.47
CA PHE A 484 -5.39 8.40 -4.13
C PHE A 484 -6.91 8.28 -3.97
N THR A 485 -7.41 7.67 -2.90
CA THR A 485 -8.85 7.57 -2.62
C THR A 485 -9.15 7.79 -1.15
N ASN A 486 -10.27 8.45 -0.84
CA ASN A 486 -10.74 8.62 0.55
C ASN A 486 -9.70 9.20 1.53
N ASN A 487 -8.72 9.97 1.04
CA ASN A 487 -7.72 10.60 1.88
C ASN A 487 -8.13 12.03 2.24
N CYS A 488 -7.58 12.55 3.34
CA CYS A 488 -7.83 13.94 3.72
C CYS A 488 -6.97 14.94 2.93
N VAL A 489 -5.74 14.53 2.56
CA VAL A 489 -4.73 15.32 1.83
C VAL A 489 -3.78 14.35 1.09
N ALA A 490 -3.66 14.44 -0.23
CA ALA A 490 -2.80 13.59 -1.07
C ALA A 490 -1.33 13.74 -0.70
N THR A 491 -0.85 14.97 -0.69
CA THR A 491 0.57 15.24 -0.54
C THR A 491 0.82 16.43 0.38
N GLN A 492 1.89 16.34 1.17
CA GLN A 492 2.32 17.40 2.07
C GLN A 492 3.85 17.56 1.99
N GLU A 493 4.31 18.72 1.53
CA GLU A 493 5.73 19.05 1.43
C GLU A 493 6.17 19.87 2.64
N LEU A 494 7.03 19.30 3.49
CA LEU A 494 7.63 19.94 4.67
C LEU A 494 9.12 20.17 4.44
N GLY A 495 9.45 20.79 3.30
CA GLY A 495 10.82 21.08 2.84
C GLY A 495 11.44 20.01 1.93
N GLY A 496 10.74 18.90 1.67
CA GLY A 496 11.08 17.95 0.61
C GLY A 496 10.35 18.27 -0.70
N THR A 497 10.57 17.42 -1.72
CA THR A 497 9.94 17.56 -3.04
C THR A 497 9.05 16.35 -3.32
N ILE A 498 7.84 16.59 -3.84
CA ILE A 498 6.96 15.55 -4.38
C ILE A 498 6.64 15.85 -5.85
N THR A 499 7.01 14.94 -6.74
CA THR A 499 6.82 15.06 -8.19
C THR A 499 5.79 14.06 -8.70
N PHE A 500 4.72 14.55 -9.32
CA PHE A 500 3.74 13.71 -10.02
C PHE A 500 4.20 13.44 -11.46
N LEU A 501 4.43 12.16 -11.77
CA LEU A 501 4.84 11.68 -13.08
C LEU A 501 3.63 11.02 -13.75
N ASN A 502 2.91 11.76 -14.59
CA ASN A 502 1.69 11.29 -15.26
C ASN A 502 0.58 10.85 -14.28
N ASP A 503 0.55 11.43 -13.08
CA ASP A 503 -0.51 11.27 -12.09
C ASP A 503 -1.39 12.51 -12.03
N ASP A 504 -2.70 12.30 -11.85
CA ASP A 504 -3.66 13.37 -11.58
C ASP A 504 -3.85 13.53 -10.06
N PRO A 505 -3.29 14.59 -9.45
CA PRO A 505 -3.43 14.84 -8.01
C PRO A 505 -4.89 15.14 -7.60
N THR A 506 -5.79 15.40 -8.56
CA THR A 506 -7.18 15.79 -8.27
C THR A 506 -8.11 14.60 -7.97
N ASN A 507 -7.65 13.36 -8.14
CA ASN A 507 -8.42 12.15 -7.79
C ASN A 507 -8.56 11.92 -6.27
N ASP A 508 -8.01 12.83 -5.44
CA ASP A 508 -7.72 12.63 -4.02
C ASP A 508 -8.76 13.18 -3.02
N ALA A 509 -9.66 14.08 -3.39
CA ALA A 509 -10.44 14.80 -2.37
C ALA A 509 -11.52 13.91 -1.74
N ARG A 510 -11.41 13.58 -0.44
CA ARG A 510 -12.60 13.22 0.36
C ARG A 510 -13.65 14.32 0.16
N PRO A 511 -14.92 13.97 -0.13
CA PRO A 511 -15.96 14.98 -0.24
C PRO A 511 -16.00 15.79 1.05
N THR A 512 -15.91 17.12 0.90
CA THR A 512 -16.08 18.04 2.01
C THR A 512 -17.55 18.40 2.15
N SER A 513 -17.97 18.61 3.39
CA SER A 513 -19.29 19.11 3.74
C SER A 513 -19.17 20.42 4.48
N GLN A 514 -20.27 21.15 4.59
CA GLN A 514 -20.34 22.38 5.37
C GLN A 514 -21.18 22.20 6.61
N PHE A 515 -20.59 22.56 7.76
CA PHE A 515 -21.32 22.76 9.00
C PHE A 515 -21.65 24.24 9.14
N THR A 516 -22.94 24.55 9.19
CA THR A 516 -23.44 25.92 9.31
C THR A 516 -24.01 26.12 10.71
N TYR A 517 -23.51 27.11 11.44
CA TYR A 517 -23.98 27.42 12.79
C TYR A 517 -24.90 28.64 12.78
N ARG A 518 -26.07 28.53 13.41
CA ARG A 518 -27.10 29.57 13.41
C ARG A 518 -27.62 29.86 14.80
N LEU A 519 -28.03 31.11 15.00
CA LEU A 519 -28.84 31.53 16.15
C LEU A 519 -30.27 30.98 16.05
N PRO A 520 -31.02 30.93 17.16
CA PRO A 520 -32.44 30.54 17.16
C PRO A 520 -33.33 31.36 16.22
N ASP A 521 -32.96 32.61 15.93
CA ASP A 521 -33.68 33.51 15.01
C ASP A 521 -33.34 33.28 13.54
N GLY A 522 -32.50 32.28 13.23
CA GLY A 522 -32.13 31.87 11.89
C GLY A 522 -30.91 32.59 11.30
N ARG A 523 -30.36 33.60 11.97
CA ARG A 523 -29.13 34.29 11.54
C ARG A 523 -27.92 33.38 11.63
N GLU A 524 -27.06 33.45 10.63
CA GLU A 524 -25.81 32.68 10.58
C GLU A 524 -24.70 33.32 11.41
N CYS A 525 -23.93 32.49 12.12
CA CYS A 525 -22.86 32.91 13.00
C CYS A 525 -21.53 32.99 12.24
N GLY A 526 -21.34 34.09 11.51
CA GLY A 526 -20.25 34.23 10.51
C GLY A 526 -18.81 34.06 11.00
N SER A 527 -18.53 34.21 12.30
CA SER A 527 -17.18 33.97 12.86
C SER A 527 -16.80 32.50 12.97
N ILE A 528 -17.80 31.61 12.98
CA ILE A 528 -17.63 30.16 13.10
C ILE A 528 -18.33 29.39 11.96
N SER A 529 -18.96 30.10 11.01
CA SER A 529 -19.81 29.54 9.95
C SER A 529 -19.59 30.25 8.60
N PRO A 530 -19.61 29.51 7.48
CA PRO A 530 -19.63 28.05 7.39
C PRO A 530 -18.27 27.44 7.74
N GLN A 531 -18.28 26.31 8.44
CA GLN A 531 -17.10 25.50 8.70
C GLN A 531 -17.01 24.38 7.66
N THR A 532 -15.94 24.36 6.87
CA THR A 532 -15.64 23.23 5.98
C THR A 532 -15.14 22.04 6.80
N VAL A 533 -15.79 20.88 6.63
CA VAL A 533 -15.50 19.63 7.35
C VAL A 533 -15.30 18.49 6.36
N ILE A 534 -14.53 17.47 6.73
CA ILE A 534 -14.17 16.35 5.86
C ILE A 534 -15.10 15.16 6.14
N ASN A 535 -15.79 14.63 5.13
CA ASN A 535 -16.70 13.50 5.32
C ASN A 535 -15.97 12.28 5.89
N GLY A 536 -16.63 11.53 6.77
CA GLY A 536 -16.07 10.36 7.46
C GLY A 536 -15.02 10.69 8.54
N THR A 537 -14.90 11.95 8.98
CA THR A 537 -14.11 12.33 10.16
C THR A 537 -15.02 12.63 11.35
N SER A 538 -14.46 12.80 12.55
CA SER A 538 -15.18 13.29 13.71
C SER A 538 -14.76 14.72 14.01
N VAL A 539 -15.71 15.62 14.21
CA VAL A 539 -15.48 17.04 14.46
C VAL A 539 -16.05 17.42 15.83
N GLN A 540 -15.28 18.15 16.61
CA GLN A 540 -15.75 18.74 17.87
C GLN A 540 -16.56 20.00 17.57
N LEU A 541 -17.79 20.06 18.07
CA LEU A 541 -18.66 21.21 17.93
C LEU A 541 -18.16 22.41 18.77
N PRO A 542 -18.57 23.64 18.47
CA PRO A 542 -18.16 24.80 19.25
C PRO A 542 -18.59 24.72 20.72
N GLY A 543 -17.76 25.29 21.61
CA GLY A 543 -18.00 25.29 23.06
C GLY A 543 -19.06 26.28 23.52
N ALA A 544 -19.32 26.31 24.82
CA ALA A 544 -20.35 27.14 25.46
C ALA A 544 -20.15 28.66 25.25
N ASP A 545 -18.90 29.09 25.04
CA ASP A 545 -18.49 30.47 24.83
C ASP A 545 -18.30 30.86 23.35
N ALA A 546 -18.69 30.00 22.41
CA ALA A 546 -18.55 30.31 20.99
C ALA A 546 -19.33 31.58 20.59
N ASP A 547 -18.81 32.30 19.58
CA ASP A 547 -19.38 33.54 19.05
C ASP A 547 -20.64 33.29 18.18
N CYS A 548 -21.62 32.60 18.77
CA CYS A 548 -22.92 32.29 18.19
C CYS A 548 -24.01 32.38 19.27
N ARG A 549 -23.99 33.49 20.01
CA ARG A 549 -24.81 33.76 21.19
C ARG A 549 -25.31 35.20 21.20
N THR A 550 -26.47 35.42 21.82
CA THR A 550 -26.96 36.78 22.13
C THR A 550 -26.20 37.34 23.34
N PRO A 551 -26.07 38.68 23.49
CA PRO A 551 -25.35 39.28 24.61
C PRO A 551 -25.83 38.75 25.97
N GLY A 552 -24.90 38.20 26.76
CA GLY A 552 -25.15 37.65 28.10
C GLY A 552 -25.73 36.24 28.14
N SER A 553 -26.02 35.60 27.00
CA SER A 553 -26.43 34.19 26.95
C SER A 553 -25.23 33.24 26.94
N VAL A 554 -25.49 31.95 27.19
CA VAL A 554 -24.50 30.88 27.03
C VAL A 554 -25.08 29.77 26.16
N ILE A 555 -24.24 29.12 25.36
CA ILE A 555 -24.64 27.99 24.53
C ILE A 555 -24.70 26.75 25.42
N THR A 556 -25.87 26.12 25.49
CA THR A 556 -26.10 24.88 26.24
C THR A 556 -26.12 23.63 25.35
N GLY A 557 -26.11 23.82 24.04
CA GLY A 557 -25.98 22.76 23.07
C GLY A 557 -26.20 23.22 21.64
N TRP A 558 -26.09 22.27 20.72
CA TRP A 558 -26.28 22.43 19.28
C TRP A 558 -27.33 21.45 18.79
N GLN A 559 -28.35 21.95 18.12
CA GLN A 559 -29.48 21.14 17.67
C GLN A 559 -29.56 21.13 16.15
N ILE A 560 -29.80 19.95 15.58
CA ILE A 560 -30.09 19.80 14.15
C ILE A 560 -31.58 20.07 13.90
N PRO A 561 -31.94 20.82 12.83
CA PRO A 561 -33.34 20.97 12.44
C PRO A 561 -34.07 19.63 12.36
N ALA A 562 -35.30 19.58 12.89
CA ALA A 562 -36.16 18.39 13.00
C ALA A 562 -35.79 17.34 14.08
N GLN A 563 -34.70 17.50 14.84
CA GLN A 563 -34.43 16.65 16.01
C GLN A 563 -35.03 17.25 17.30
N SER A 564 -35.37 16.39 18.28
CA SER A 564 -35.93 16.82 19.58
C SER A 564 -34.90 16.92 20.71
N TRP A 565 -33.63 16.64 20.42
CA TRP A 565 -32.52 16.66 21.36
C TRP A 565 -31.33 17.44 20.77
N ALA A 566 -30.41 17.87 21.62
CA ALA A 566 -29.25 18.66 21.24
C ALA A 566 -27.95 18.00 21.69
N PHE A 567 -26.89 18.17 20.91
CA PHE A 567 -25.54 17.83 21.31
C PHE A 567 -25.06 18.81 22.38
N GLY A 568 -24.31 18.33 23.37
CA GLY A 568 -23.69 19.21 24.35
C GLY A 568 -22.65 20.16 23.71
N PRO A 569 -22.32 21.28 24.37
CA PRO A 569 -21.22 22.13 23.93
C PRO A 569 -19.93 21.31 23.89
N SER A 570 -19.11 21.50 22.85
CA SER A 570 -17.91 20.69 22.61
C SER A 570 -18.16 19.18 22.42
N GLY A 571 -19.39 18.76 22.13
CA GLY A 571 -19.69 17.39 21.72
C GLY A 571 -19.00 17.02 20.40
N VAL A 572 -18.61 15.77 20.25
CA VAL A 572 -17.98 15.26 19.02
C VAL A 572 -19.05 14.60 18.14
N VAL A 573 -19.08 14.96 16.85
CA VAL A 573 -20.01 14.42 15.86
C VAL A 573 -19.27 13.82 14.68
N ASN A 574 -19.83 12.78 14.07
CA ASN A 574 -19.30 12.21 12.84
C ASN A 574 -19.84 12.99 11.64
N VAL A 575 -18.96 13.34 10.71
CA VAL A 575 -19.29 14.07 9.48
C VAL A 575 -19.78 13.06 8.44
N VAL A 576 -21.04 13.16 8.04
CA VAL A 576 -21.62 12.30 7.00
C VAL A 576 -21.98 13.14 5.78
N ASP A 577 -22.57 14.31 6.01
CA ASP A 577 -23.01 15.27 5.02
C ASP A 577 -22.97 16.71 5.59
N SER A 578 -23.47 17.67 4.82
CA SER A 578 -23.56 19.07 5.25
C SER A 578 -24.73 19.25 6.20
N GLN A 579 -24.49 19.93 7.32
CA GLN A 579 -25.43 20.02 8.42
C GLN A 579 -25.56 21.45 8.94
N VAL A 580 -26.80 21.86 9.22
CA VAL A 580 -27.08 23.09 9.96
C VAL A 580 -27.26 22.76 11.44
N PHE A 581 -26.56 23.49 12.30
CA PHE A 581 -26.69 23.43 13.76
C PHE A 581 -27.26 24.75 14.27
N THR A 582 -28.37 24.68 15.00
CA THR A 582 -28.97 25.81 15.69
C THR A 582 -28.50 25.82 17.14
N ALA A 583 -27.98 26.96 17.60
CA ALA A 583 -27.54 27.14 18.97
C ALA A 583 -28.72 27.05 19.94
N VAL A 584 -28.61 26.21 20.97
CA VAL A 584 -29.56 26.16 22.08
C VAL A 584 -29.06 27.10 23.17
N LEU A 585 -29.62 28.31 23.18
CA LEU A 585 -29.19 29.37 24.09
C LEU A 585 -29.89 29.27 25.44
N ARG A 586 -29.14 29.54 26.50
CA ARG A 586 -29.67 29.87 27.81
C ARG A 586 -29.53 31.38 28.00
N GLU A 587 -30.66 32.06 27.94
CA GLU A 587 -30.72 33.52 28.02
C GLU A 587 -30.43 34.01 29.44
N PRO A 588 -29.81 35.18 29.64
CA PRO A 588 -29.57 35.75 30.96
C PRO A 588 -30.88 36.20 31.63
N VAL A 589 -31.96 36.33 30.86
CA VAL A 589 -33.28 36.76 31.32
C VAL A 589 -34.31 35.69 31.00
N VAL A 590 -35.14 35.35 31.98
CA VAL A 590 -36.26 34.44 31.83
C VAL A 590 -37.55 35.24 31.71
N GLN A 591 -38.33 34.95 30.68
CA GLN A 591 -39.66 35.52 30.52
C GLN A 591 -40.68 34.68 31.29
N ILE A 592 -41.40 35.27 32.23
CA ILE A 592 -42.55 34.64 32.87
C ILE A 592 -43.82 35.18 32.23
N LYS A 593 -44.63 34.27 31.69
CA LYS A 593 -45.96 34.55 31.16
C LYS A 593 -46.99 34.18 32.23
N LEU A 594 -47.70 35.17 32.73
CA LEU A 594 -48.67 35.04 33.80
C LEU A 594 -50.07 35.02 33.19
N ASP A 595 -50.69 33.85 33.13
CA ASP A 595 -52.04 33.64 32.60
C ASP A 595 -53.04 33.78 33.74
N ALA A 596 -53.97 34.72 33.64
CA ALA A 596 -55.00 34.95 34.66
C ALA A 596 -56.03 33.79 34.77
N ASN A 597 -56.02 32.82 33.85
CA ASN A 597 -56.86 31.63 33.95
C ASN A 597 -56.23 30.54 34.83
N VAL A 598 -57.10 29.72 35.44
CA VAL A 598 -56.72 28.40 36.01
C VAL A 598 -56.81 27.41 34.85
N ALA A 599 -55.66 27.00 34.30
CA ALA A 599 -55.56 26.18 33.10
C ALA A 599 -56.24 26.78 31.85
N ALA A 600 -56.39 25.98 30.80
CA ALA A 600 -57.02 26.40 29.55
C ALA A 600 -58.56 26.51 29.65
N ALA A 601 -59.18 25.96 30.70
CA ALA A 601 -60.63 25.72 30.78
C ALA A 601 -61.41 26.75 31.62
N ASP A 602 -60.81 27.37 32.64
CA ASP A 602 -61.51 28.34 33.48
C ASP A 602 -61.24 29.76 32.99
N ALA A 603 -62.25 30.37 32.37
CA ALA A 603 -62.14 31.67 31.72
C ALA A 603 -62.11 32.84 32.71
N CYS A 604 -61.10 33.69 32.58
CA CYS A 604 -61.10 35.01 33.19
C CYS A 604 -62.11 35.90 32.46
N LEU A 605 -63.22 36.21 33.14
CA LEU A 605 -64.35 36.94 32.58
C LEU A 605 -64.25 38.43 32.91
N VAL A 606 -64.27 39.29 31.88
CA VAL A 606 -64.51 40.73 32.04
C VAL A 606 -65.92 41.00 31.53
N SER A 607 -66.80 41.53 32.39
CA SER A 607 -68.21 41.78 32.07
C SER A 607 -68.94 40.55 31.47
N GLY A 608 -68.60 39.34 31.91
CA GLY A 608 -69.21 38.09 31.45
C GLY A 608 -68.62 37.47 30.18
N GLN A 609 -67.59 38.07 29.57
CA GLN A 609 -66.91 37.51 28.38
C GLN A 609 -65.48 37.04 28.68
N SER A 610 -65.10 35.88 28.15
CA SER A 610 -63.74 35.33 28.26
C SER A 610 -62.75 36.15 27.46
N LEU A 611 -61.69 36.62 28.12
CA LEU A 611 -60.62 37.30 27.41
C LEU A 611 -59.76 36.32 26.58
N PRO A 612 -59.40 36.69 25.34
CA PRO A 612 -58.38 35.99 24.55
C PRO A 612 -57.05 35.90 25.29
N LEU A 613 -56.25 34.86 24.99
CA LEU A 613 -54.98 34.59 25.66
C LEU A 613 -54.07 35.83 25.74
N ALA A 614 -53.96 36.60 24.66
CA ALA A 614 -53.12 37.81 24.62
C ALA A 614 -53.61 38.92 25.57
N GLN A 615 -54.91 39.00 25.85
CA GLN A 615 -55.52 40.02 26.69
C GLN A 615 -55.61 39.63 28.18
N ARG A 616 -55.45 38.34 28.51
CA ARG A 616 -55.43 37.84 29.90
C ARG A 616 -54.05 37.47 30.43
N THR A 617 -53.04 37.51 29.56
CA THR A 617 -51.66 37.17 29.93
C THR A 617 -50.87 38.45 30.14
N SER A 618 -50.20 38.58 31.28
CA SER A 618 -49.13 39.57 31.47
C SER A 618 -47.76 38.92 31.38
N GLN A 619 -46.74 39.73 31.15
CA GLN A 619 -45.35 39.26 31.04
C GLN A 619 -44.49 39.99 32.06
N MET A 620 -43.57 39.24 32.66
CA MET A 620 -42.51 39.80 33.47
C MET A 620 -41.18 39.13 33.13
N PHE A 621 -40.08 39.80 33.45
CA PHE A 621 -38.73 39.36 33.10
C PHE A 621 -37.89 39.22 34.38
N LEU A 622 -37.22 38.08 34.53
CA LEU A 622 -36.36 37.78 35.68
C LEU A 622 -34.90 37.60 35.22
N GLN A 623 -33.96 38.27 35.88
CA GLN A 623 -32.53 38.08 35.67
C GLN A 623 -32.06 36.77 36.32
N ARG A 624 -31.38 35.90 35.56
CA ARG A 624 -30.84 34.63 36.07
C ARG A 624 -29.75 34.79 37.13
N SER A 625 -28.99 35.89 37.09
CA SER A 625 -28.00 36.21 38.12
C SER A 625 -28.60 36.42 39.52
N GLY A 626 -29.91 36.71 39.62
CA GLY A 626 -30.66 36.78 40.89
C GLY A 626 -31.33 35.46 41.29
N MET A 627 -31.14 34.38 40.54
CA MET A 627 -31.70 33.05 40.80
C MET A 627 -30.60 32.09 41.29
N SER A 628 -29.99 32.39 42.44
CA SER A 628 -29.08 31.45 43.10
C SER A 628 -29.85 30.37 43.85
N VAL A 629 -29.57 29.10 43.55
CA VAL A 629 -29.99 27.93 44.34
C VAL A 629 -28.78 27.49 45.16
N SER A 630 -28.60 28.04 46.35
CA SER A 630 -27.59 27.55 47.30
C SER A 630 -27.85 28.11 48.70
N GLY A 631 -28.18 27.22 49.64
CA GLY A 631 -28.27 27.52 51.07
C GLY A 631 -26.91 27.80 51.73
N ARG A 632 -26.17 28.80 51.25
CA ARG A 632 -24.97 29.35 51.90
C ARG A 632 -25.25 30.78 52.33
N ALA A 633 -25.01 31.07 53.60
CA ALA A 633 -25.42 32.31 54.28
C ALA A 633 -24.66 33.58 53.86
N ASP A 634 -23.69 33.49 52.94
CA ASP A 634 -22.67 34.54 52.78
C ASP A 634 -22.64 35.26 51.42
N GLN A 635 -23.71 35.24 50.61
CA GLN A 635 -23.80 36.10 49.41
C GLN A 635 -25.20 36.70 49.18
N PRO A 636 -25.32 38.03 48.96
CA PRO A 636 -26.58 38.66 48.59
C PRO A 636 -26.73 38.73 47.06
N ALA A 637 -27.59 37.90 46.50
CA ALA A 637 -28.27 38.17 45.23
C ALA A 637 -29.63 37.45 45.21
N LEU A 638 -30.56 37.93 46.05
CA LEU A 638 -31.98 37.62 45.86
C LEU A 638 -32.49 38.43 44.66
N SER A 639 -33.08 37.76 43.68
CA SER A 639 -34.03 38.43 42.79
C SER A 639 -35.09 39.10 43.66
N THR A 640 -35.18 40.42 43.63
CA THR A 640 -36.15 41.20 44.43
C THR A 640 -37.51 41.28 43.74
N THR A 641 -37.68 40.65 42.57
CA THR A 641 -38.91 40.76 41.79
C THR A 641 -40.01 39.94 42.45
N PRO A 642 -41.01 40.58 43.09
CA PRO A 642 -42.04 39.88 43.82
C PRO A 642 -43.08 39.29 42.85
N ALA A 643 -43.66 38.15 43.22
CA ALA A 643 -44.80 37.57 42.51
C ALA A 643 -45.94 38.62 42.44
N PRO A 644 -46.51 38.89 41.26
CA PRO A 644 -47.50 39.94 41.11
C PRO A 644 -48.71 39.73 42.01
N VAL A 645 -49.11 40.79 42.70
CA VAL A 645 -50.23 40.81 43.64
C VAL A 645 -51.59 41.00 42.96
N LEU A 646 -51.58 41.27 41.65
CA LEU A 646 -52.76 41.43 40.81
C LEU A 646 -52.57 40.62 39.52
N ALA A 647 -53.67 40.11 38.97
CA ALA A 647 -53.74 39.54 37.64
C ALA A 647 -54.47 40.50 36.69
N VAL A 648 -54.32 40.30 35.38
CA VAL A 648 -54.90 41.18 34.35
C VAL A 648 -56.43 41.27 34.44
N CYS A 649 -57.07 40.22 34.95
CA CYS A 649 -58.50 40.15 35.20
C CYS A 649 -58.76 39.17 36.34
N ALA A 650 -59.97 39.15 36.90
CA ALA A 650 -60.37 38.24 37.97
C ALA A 650 -61.77 37.65 37.72
N PRO A 651 -62.01 36.35 38.01
CA PRO A 651 -63.35 35.78 38.02
C PRO A 651 -64.26 36.48 39.04
N ALA A 652 -65.55 36.61 38.71
CA ALA A 652 -66.52 37.26 39.58
C ALA A 652 -66.65 36.53 40.94
N GLY A 653 -66.46 37.25 42.05
CA GLY A 653 -66.51 36.69 43.40
C GLY A 653 -65.23 35.95 43.84
N TYR A 654 -64.10 36.18 43.16
CA TYR A 654 -62.81 35.61 43.52
C TYR A 654 -61.73 36.69 43.62
N ARG A 655 -60.76 36.48 44.51
CA ARG A 655 -59.52 37.26 44.60
C ARG A 655 -58.32 36.37 44.31
N LEU A 656 -57.25 36.97 43.80
CA LEU A 656 -56.01 36.24 43.52
C LEU A 656 -55.43 35.72 44.85
N ALA A 657 -55.02 34.46 44.84
CA ALA A 657 -54.42 33.77 45.99
C ALA A 657 -52.92 33.49 45.78
N GLY A 658 -52.49 33.36 44.53
CA GLY A 658 -51.12 33.02 44.16
C GLY A 658 -50.99 32.69 42.68
N TRP A 659 -49.84 32.15 42.31
CA TRP A 659 -49.55 31.69 40.95
C TRP A 659 -49.00 30.26 41.00
N ASN A 660 -49.21 29.46 39.95
CA ASN A 660 -48.74 28.09 39.88
C ASN A 660 -48.12 27.78 38.50
N THR A 661 -47.07 26.97 38.43
CA THR A 661 -46.46 26.58 37.14
C THR A 661 -47.32 25.66 36.29
N ARG A 662 -48.38 25.08 36.87
CA ARG A 662 -49.37 24.28 36.14
C ARG A 662 -50.76 24.79 36.45
N GLY A 663 -51.59 24.83 35.41
CA GLY A 663 -52.96 25.32 35.51
C GLY A 663 -53.89 24.44 36.32
N ASP A 664 -53.53 23.18 36.54
CA ASP A 664 -54.28 22.22 37.38
C ASP A 664 -53.94 22.34 38.89
N GLY A 665 -53.05 23.27 39.25
CA GLY A 665 -52.60 23.48 40.62
C GLY A 665 -51.56 22.46 41.13
N THR A 666 -51.14 21.48 40.32
CA THR A 666 -50.17 20.45 40.71
C THR A 666 -48.71 20.90 40.59
N GLY A 667 -48.47 22.07 39.99
CA GLY A 667 -47.14 22.65 39.83
C GLY A 667 -46.66 23.37 41.09
N THR A 668 -45.53 24.05 40.96
CA THR A 668 -44.89 24.81 42.05
C THR A 668 -45.70 26.08 42.34
N PRO A 669 -46.27 26.23 43.56
CA PRO A 669 -47.00 27.44 43.92
C PRO A 669 -46.05 28.59 44.27
N ALA A 670 -46.46 29.81 43.95
CA ALA A 670 -45.81 31.06 44.34
C ALA A 670 -46.85 31.97 45.00
N ALA A 671 -46.64 32.29 46.28
CA ALA A 671 -47.52 33.18 47.02
C ALA A 671 -47.39 34.63 46.52
N LEU A 672 -48.45 35.42 46.66
CA LEU A 672 -48.43 36.84 46.29
C LEU A 672 -47.31 37.58 47.04
N GLY A 673 -46.55 38.41 46.33
CA GLY A 673 -45.43 39.16 46.91
C GLY A 673 -44.17 38.33 47.22
N SER A 674 -44.22 37.00 47.09
CA SER A 674 -43.06 36.13 47.34
C SER A 674 -42.03 36.19 46.21
N VAL A 675 -40.78 35.86 46.52
CA VAL A 675 -39.72 35.75 45.51
C VAL A 675 -39.95 34.51 44.65
N LEU A 676 -39.90 34.66 43.33
CA LEU A 676 -40.22 33.60 42.34
C LEU A 676 -39.11 32.54 42.14
N THR A 677 -38.19 32.38 43.09
CA THR A 677 -36.87 31.77 42.86
C THR A 677 -36.77 30.24 42.74
N PRO A 678 -37.77 29.38 42.99
CA PRO A 678 -37.68 27.97 42.59
C PRO A 678 -38.79 27.53 41.62
N VAL A 679 -39.22 28.42 40.73
CA VAL A 679 -40.27 28.13 39.73
C VAL A 679 -39.69 27.82 38.33
N VAL A 680 -38.40 28.11 38.11
CA VAL A 680 -37.75 28.01 36.80
C VAL A 680 -36.83 26.79 36.77
N GLY A 681 -37.12 25.80 35.92
CA GLY A 681 -36.15 24.74 35.62
C GLY A 681 -34.85 25.36 35.08
N SER A 682 -33.69 24.78 35.39
CA SER A 682 -32.38 25.43 35.16
C SER A 682 -32.14 25.90 33.71
N ASN A 683 -32.87 25.35 32.73
CA ASN A 683 -32.61 25.51 31.30
C ASN A 683 -33.74 26.23 30.51
N GLU A 684 -34.87 26.60 31.13
CA GLU A 684 -36.02 27.18 30.40
C GLU A 684 -35.94 28.71 30.27
N ASN A 685 -36.01 29.26 29.05
CA ASN A 685 -36.00 30.71 28.80
C ASN A 685 -37.39 31.37 28.94
N THR A 686 -38.46 30.58 28.94
CA THR A 686 -39.83 31.07 29.14
C THR A 686 -40.58 30.10 30.05
N VAL A 687 -41.17 30.63 31.11
CA VAL A 687 -42.02 29.88 32.04
C VAL A 687 -43.43 30.44 31.98
N ARG A 688 -44.45 29.57 31.88
CA ARG A 688 -45.85 29.99 32.03
C ARG A 688 -46.31 29.68 33.45
N MET A 689 -46.96 30.64 34.08
CA MET A 689 -47.62 30.49 35.36
C MET A 689 -49.10 30.83 35.22
N PHE A 690 -49.93 30.17 36.01
CA PHE A 690 -51.38 30.28 36.01
C PHE A 690 -51.85 30.85 37.33
N ALA A 691 -52.83 31.74 37.30
CA ALA A 691 -53.40 32.35 38.50
C ALA A 691 -54.09 31.28 39.37
N GLN A 692 -53.96 31.40 40.68
CA GLN A 692 -54.73 30.64 41.66
C GLN A 692 -55.74 31.57 42.31
N TRP A 693 -57.01 31.17 42.32
CA TRP A 693 -58.13 32.00 42.79
C TRP A 693 -58.71 31.45 44.09
N VAL A 694 -59.09 32.34 45.01
CA VAL A 694 -59.87 32.01 46.21
C VAL A 694 -61.15 32.85 46.25
N ARG A 695 -62.28 32.25 46.61
CA ARG A 695 -63.58 32.92 46.65
C ARG A 695 -63.56 34.04 47.70
N THR A 696 -64.03 35.23 47.34
CA THR A 696 -64.28 36.31 48.31
C THR A 696 -65.56 36.00 49.06
N SER A 697 -65.44 35.80 50.38
CA SER A 697 -66.56 35.59 51.31
C SER A 697 -67.47 36.81 51.39
#